data_AF-A0A1D3TSE0-F1
#
_entry.id   AF-A0A1D3TSE0-F1
#
_cell.length_a   1.000
_cell.length_b   1.000
_cell.length_c   1.000
_cell.angle_alpha   90.00
_cell.angle_beta   90.00
_cell.angle_gamma   90.00
#
_symmetry.space_group_name_H-M   'P 1'
#
loop_
_entity.id
_entity.type
_entity.pdbx_description
1 polymer ?
#
loop_
_entity_poly.entity_id
_entity_poly.type
_entity_poly.pdbx_seq_one_letter_code
_entity_poly.pdbx_strand_id
1 'polypeptide(L)'
;MKMIRKTISMILTGVLLLLSISINLAYAADETVGAESGTVAKLLFTFDDGDIGNINVVAPILQAKGFSATAYVGQNIPLQPWSSGKMTDEELGRLYTEYGWDLGNHTLNHTTIGYNTDAASLATLKQEYLDNQNWLIQKGWTRGAKHASYPFGAYSNALMDVLQSIGVKTARITYGGLQTLPLIKPYELRCVDIDPKKSDVKKEIDDAVSSRSTIVLMLHGVGDTENEYTVLTSYFQSIVDYAYQYTQQSKLEVTTISKWYDSLPVGVTLNKTSLTLTTGDTETLTATVVPEYISNKAVTWSTSNSAVAVVDSSGKVTAAGVGSAVITATSVEGGKTAACSVTVNAPPVAVQSVTLDKESLKMTPGRTSVLTAAVLPLDAADKTVAWTSSNASVATVDSTGLVTAVASGTSVIKVATKDGNKTATCSITVEDIAGAPTSVSLDRTALTLMVGGTAAIKAAVYPVESANQAVTWTTSSSTVATVDSSGNVTAEGAGTAVITATTADGTKNAACNISVILNKPAAKLIFTFDDGDKSALSVAAPILYAKGLKGTAYVGRDIDKQDWGTGTMSASEMGQLYSYYGWDLGNHTINHYSGGYDTDEASLATLRAAYLDNQNWLISQGWTRGAYHAAYPFGAYSEQLIDILKEIGVKTCRTTWGDAQSLPVESLYKLKSFNIMTEEKLIKDEIDGTVDNNYTLILMIHGVGATANEYTVKTSIFQSVVDYASQYVQQGKLDVMSISEWYNSLGQVSVESVALNKTSTTLTSEGGTERLTATISPSYATIQDITWTSSNEAVATVNQAGLVTAVGNGTATITAVTDDGGKTAACTVTVKIVVTGVTLNKTEAAISAIGGQETLIATVAPAKAANKSVTWSSSNAAAATVSAAGVVTAVGNGTATITATTVDGGKTASCAITVEVPVESLALSSTSETIMGLGNTLQLTASITPNNAAIKVVTWTSSDETIATVDSTGKVTAVGAGFVKITASAGGKTVVCNVAVIETAADKVEKFVVRLYDKVLGRTAGDEEISYYTADLLAKKKTGAEVGAGFVFSLEFTNRELSNTAYVEVLYETFMNRASDPDGMAYWITMLDNGVSRAFVFKGFVESVEYTGICDTYGIERGSYVLTEARDQNPQLTMFVYRLYDRALGRIPETQGLNYYAEEILAKRITPVQASQNFFFSDEFRNRNLSDEDYIKTLYRTFMGREFDQDGLLYHLARMEAGVSREEILLGFAGSPEFSNIIKSFGL
;
A
#
# COMPACT_ATOMS: atom_id res chain seq x y z
N MET A 1 -59.11 4.55 37.57
CA MET A 1 -58.06 3.51 37.73
C MET A 1 -57.87 2.60 36.51
N LYS A 2 -58.77 1.65 36.17
CA LYS A 2 -58.50 0.65 35.09
C LYS A 2 -58.14 1.25 33.71
N MET A 3 -58.79 2.33 33.26
CA MET A 3 -58.43 3.01 32.01
C MET A 3 -57.02 3.62 32.04
N ILE A 4 -56.65 4.30 33.13
CA ILE A 4 -55.34 4.97 33.29
C ILE A 4 -54.18 3.98 33.13
N ARG A 5 -54.28 2.77 33.70
CA ARG A 5 -53.26 1.72 33.50
C ARG A 5 -53.15 1.28 32.02
N LYS A 6 -54.26 1.26 31.27
CA LYS A 6 -54.25 0.87 29.85
C LYS A 6 -53.66 1.96 28.95
N THR A 7 -53.95 3.24 29.22
CA THR A 7 -53.35 4.38 28.52
C THR A 7 -51.84 4.47 28.78
N ILE A 8 -51.40 4.35 30.04
CA ILE A 8 -49.97 4.33 30.39
C ILE A 8 -49.25 3.16 29.70
N SER A 9 -49.87 1.97 29.65
CA SER A 9 -49.29 0.81 28.96
C SER A 9 -49.09 1.05 27.46
N MET A 10 -50.09 1.63 26.77
CA MET A 10 -49.97 1.87 25.32
C MET A 10 -48.96 2.99 25.00
N ILE A 11 -48.83 3.99 25.87
CA ILE A 11 -47.78 5.02 25.76
C ILE A 11 -46.39 4.38 25.95
N LEU A 12 -46.20 3.52 26.96
CA LEU A 12 -44.94 2.79 27.16
C LEU A 12 -44.57 1.93 25.94
N THR A 13 -45.52 1.17 25.37
CA THR A 13 -45.23 0.32 24.20
C THR A 13 -44.90 1.15 22.96
N GLY A 14 -45.56 2.29 22.74
CA GLY A 14 -45.24 3.22 21.65
C GLY A 14 -43.86 3.87 21.82
N VAL A 15 -43.51 4.28 23.04
CA VAL A 15 -42.20 4.86 23.36
C VAL A 15 -41.06 3.84 23.23
N LEU A 16 -41.26 2.59 23.66
CA LEU A 16 -40.26 1.52 23.46
C LEU A 16 -40.05 1.19 21.98
N LEU A 17 -41.10 1.22 21.15
CA LEU A 17 -40.98 0.97 19.71
C LEU A 17 -40.27 2.11 18.98
N LEU A 18 -40.48 3.36 19.42
CA LEU A 18 -39.73 4.51 18.90
C LEU A 18 -38.26 4.49 19.37
N LEU A 19 -37.97 4.15 20.63
CA LEU A 19 -36.59 4.00 21.09
C LEU A 19 -35.83 2.93 20.31
N SER A 20 -36.42 1.76 20.06
CA SER A 20 -35.73 0.69 19.32
C SER A 20 -35.52 1.02 17.84
N ILE A 21 -36.44 1.78 17.21
CA ILE A 21 -36.23 2.33 15.86
C ILE A 21 -35.13 3.40 15.86
N SER A 22 -35.11 4.31 16.84
CA SER A 22 -34.05 5.33 16.96
C SER A 22 -32.66 4.74 17.28
N ILE A 23 -32.59 3.68 18.09
CA ILE A 23 -31.32 2.98 18.37
C ILE A 23 -30.76 2.34 17.10
N ASN A 24 -31.60 1.65 16.31
CA ASN A 24 -31.16 1.03 15.06
C ASN A 24 -30.80 2.07 13.98
N LEU A 25 -31.50 3.20 13.92
CA LEU A 25 -31.17 4.30 13.00
C LEU A 25 -29.91 5.07 13.42
N ALA A 26 -29.63 5.21 14.72
CA ALA A 26 -28.35 5.74 15.19
C ALA A 26 -27.18 4.81 14.82
N TYR A 27 -27.37 3.50 14.97
CA TYR A 27 -26.36 2.49 14.57
C TYR A 27 -26.08 2.48 13.06
N ALA A 28 -27.11 2.71 12.23
CA ALA A 28 -26.96 2.79 10.78
C ALA A 28 -26.45 4.16 10.27
N ALA A 29 -26.56 5.21 11.07
CA ALA A 29 -26.04 6.54 10.72
C ALA A 29 -24.53 6.68 11.00
N ASP A 30 -23.94 5.78 11.82
CA ASP A 30 -22.55 5.85 12.26
C ASP A 30 -21.62 4.85 11.55
N GLU A 31 -21.99 4.33 10.38
CA GLU A 31 -21.09 3.58 9.49
C GLU A 31 -19.95 4.44 8.88
N THR A 32 -19.73 5.66 9.39
CA THR A 32 -18.73 6.62 8.88
C THR A 32 -17.82 7.25 9.94
N VAL A 33 -18.05 7.08 11.25
CA VAL A 33 -16.94 7.16 12.22
C VAL A 33 -16.13 5.87 12.03
N GLY A 34 -14.98 6.03 11.36
CA GLY A 34 -14.32 4.92 10.68
C GLY A 34 -13.96 3.75 11.59
N ALA A 35 -14.30 2.54 11.14
CA ALA A 35 -13.67 1.32 11.62
C ALA A 35 -12.14 1.48 11.54
N GLU A 36 -11.44 1.27 12.67
CA GLU A 36 -10.02 1.57 12.77
C GLU A 36 -9.20 0.91 11.65
N SER A 37 -8.34 1.70 11.02
CA SER A 37 -7.51 1.33 9.87
C SER A 37 -6.38 0.35 10.24
N GLY A 38 -6.75 -0.87 10.63
CA GLY A 38 -5.81 -1.93 11.01
C GLY A 38 -6.39 -3.28 11.44
N THR A 39 -7.72 -3.46 11.51
CA THR A 39 -8.31 -4.72 12.00
C THR A 39 -8.27 -5.85 10.97
N VAL A 40 -7.46 -6.87 11.25
CA VAL A 40 -7.34 -8.13 10.48
C VAL A 40 -8.27 -9.23 11.02
N ALA A 41 -8.54 -10.25 10.21
CA ALA A 41 -9.27 -11.44 10.67
C ALA A 41 -8.49 -12.20 11.76
N LYS A 42 -9.18 -12.95 12.62
CA LYS A 42 -8.56 -13.71 13.71
C LYS A 42 -8.85 -15.21 13.56
N LEU A 43 -7.86 -16.07 13.80
CA LEU A 43 -8.00 -17.53 13.85
C LEU A 43 -7.52 -18.07 15.19
N LEU A 44 -8.38 -18.82 15.88
CA LEU A 44 -8.07 -19.54 17.11
C LEU A 44 -8.09 -21.04 16.82
N PHE A 45 -6.96 -21.72 17.00
CA PHE A 45 -6.94 -23.19 17.10
C PHE A 45 -7.29 -23.61 18.53
N THR A 46 -8.23 -24.56 18.68
CA THR A 46 -8.67 -25.08 19.97
C THR A 46 -8.71 -26.60 19.97
N PHE A 47 -8.26 -27.20 21.07
CA PHE A 47 -8.11 -28.65 21.24
C PHE A 47 -8.76 -29.09 22.55
N ASP A 48 -9.42 -30.24 22.57
CA ASP A 48 -10.12 -30.75 23.76
C ASP A 48 -9.45 -32.04 24.29
N ASP A 49 -9.91 -32.52 25.45
CA ASP A 49 -9.51 -33.75 26.14
C ASP A 49 -8.01 -33.94 26.47
N GLY A 50 -7.14 -32.98 26.13
CA GLY A 50 -5.71 -33.04 26.43
C GLY A 50 -4.94 -34.12 25.67
N ASP A 51 -5.23 -34.33 24.38
CA ASP A 51 -4.61 -35.39 23.57
C ASP A 51 -3.08 -35.28 23.41
N ILE A 52 -2.36 -36.41 23.46
CA ILE A 52 -0.89 -36.49 23.35
C ILE A 52 -0.37 -36.03 21.98
N GLY A 53 -1.20 -36.07 20.93
CA GLY A 53 -0.88 -35.47 19.63
C GLY A 53 -0.66 -33.96 19.71
N ASN A 54 -1.25 -33.27 20.71
CA ASN A 54 -1.14 -31.82 20.85
C ASN A 54 0.30 -31.36 21.17
N ILE A 55 1.00 -32.06 22.06
CA ILE A 55 2.41 -31.75 22.40
C ILE A 55 3.39 -32.34 21.38
N ASN A 56 3.13 -33.55 20.84
CA ASN A 56 4.08 -34.26 20.00
C ASN A 56 3.99 -33.92 18.50
N VAL A 57 2.84 -33.45 18.01
CA VAL A 57 2.59 -33.18 16.59
C VAL A 57 2.16 -31.73 16.38
N VAL A 58 1.11 -31.29 17.06
CA VAL A 58 0.47 -29.98 16.78
C VAL A 58 1.33 -28.80 17.21
N ALA A 59 1.86 -28.81 18.43
CA ALA A 59 2.63 -27.70 18.97
C ALA A 59 3.92 -27.40 18.15
N PRO A 60 4.72 -28.40 17.72
CA PRO A 60 5.80 -28.17 16.75
C PRO A 60 5.33 -27.53 15.43
N ILE A 61 4.22 -28.02 14.85
CA ILE A 61 3.68 -27.53 13.57
C ILE A 61 3.25 -26.04 13.67
N LEU A 62 2.54 -25.68 14.74
CA LEU A 62 2.12 -24.29 14.98
C LEU A 62 3.31 -23.38 15.32
N GLN A 63 4.23 -23.85 16.17
CA GLN A 63 5.39 -23.09 16.60
C GLN A 63 6.34 -22.74 15.45
N ALA A 64 6.45 -23.61 14.44
CA ALA A 64 7.20 -23.36 13.21
C ALA A 64 6.65 -22.20 12.36
N LYS A 65 5.41 -21.73 12.64
CA LYS A 65 4.79 -20.53 12.04
C LYS A 65 4.68 -19.35 13.01
N GLY A 66 5.17 -19.50 14.25
CA GLY A 66 4.96 -18.53 15.33
C GLY A 66 3.55 -18.56 15.94
N PHE A 67 2.77 -19.61 15.70
CA PHE A 67 1.39 -19.73 16.18
C PHE A 67 1.32 -20.46 17.53
N SER A 68 0.35 -20.07 18.36
CA SER A 68 -0.03 -20.75 19.61
C SER A 68 -1.53 -21.08 19.58
N ALA A 69 -1.97 -22.06 20.37
CA ALA A 69 -3.37 -22.50 20.43
C ALA A 69 -3.94 -22.49 21.86
N THR A 70 -5.16 -23.00 22.02
CA THR A 70 -5.80 -23.23 23.32
C THR A 70 -6.13 -24.71 23.50
N ALA A 71 -5.72 -25.34 24.60
CA ALA A 71 -6.11 -26.71 24.94
C ALA A 71 -7.06 -26.70 26.15
N TYR A 72 -8.33 -27.08 25.96
CA TYR A 72 -9.30 -27.26 27.03
C TYR A 72 -9.07 -28.61 27.70
N VAL A 73 -8.75 -28.60 29.00
CA VAL A 73 -8.32 -29.78 29.75
C VAL A 73 -8.93 -29.84 31.15
N GLY A 74 -9.10 -31.07 31.64
CA GLY A 74 -9.57 -31.37 33.00
C GLY A 74 -8.45 -31.94 33.88
N GLN A 75 -8.49 -31.61 35.17
CA GLN A 75 -7.58 -32.14 36.19
C GLN A 75 -7.57 -33.67 36.22
N ASN A 76 -6.41 -34.29 36.40
CA ASN A 76 -6.28 -35.75 36.57
C ASN A 76 -6.76 -36.62 35.37
N ILE A 77 -6.85 -36.08 34.14
CA ILE A 77 -7.16 -36.88 32.94
C ILE A 77 -6.24 -38.13 32.80
N PRO A 78 -4.90 -38.05 32.97
CA PRO A 78 -4.01 -39.22 32.92
C PRO A 78 -4.36 -40.36 33.89
N LEU A 79 -5.04 -40.06 34.99
CA LEU A 79 -5.37 -41.03 36.04
C LEU A 79 -6.72 -41.75 35.79
N GLN A 80 -7.44 -41.42 34.72
CA GLN A 80 -8.70 -42.06 34.38
C GLN A 80 -8.51 -43.44 33.72
N PRO A 81 -9.41 -44.42 33.90
CA PRO A 81 -9.30 -45.75 33.27
C PRO A 81 -9.30 -45.75 31.73
N TRP A 82 -9.64 -44.62 31.11
CA TRP A 82 -9.73 -44.42 29.66
C TRP A 82 -8.62 -43.48 29.11
N SER A 83 -7.65 -43.08 29.93
CA SER A 83 -6.68 -42.01 29.65
C SER A 83 -5.59 -42.31 28.60
N SER A 84 -5.66 -43.45 27.92
CA SER A 84 -4.64 -43.91 26.97
C SER A 84 -4.45 -42.90 25.84
N GLY A 85 -3.29 -42.24 25.80
CA GLY A 85 -2.97 -41.21 24.80
C GLY A 85 -3.31 -39.77 25.21
N LYS A 86 -3.48 -39.48 26.52
CA LYS A 86 -3.67 -38.10 27.01
C LYS A 86 -2.43 -37.58 27.78
N MET A 87 -2.20 -36.28 27.72
CA MET A 87 -1.01 -35.58 28.24
C MET A 87 -0.95 -35.51 29.76
N THR A 88 0.25 -35.65 30.31
CA THR A 88 0.59 -35.42 31.72
C THR A 88 0.59 -33.94 32.10
N ASP A 89 0.50 -33.64 33.41
CA ASP A 89 0.69 -32.30 33.97
C ASP A 89 2.01 -31.63 33.51
N GLU A 90 3.06 -32.41 33.25
CA GLU A 90 4.35 -31.89 32.77
C GLU A 90 4.25 -31.44 31.31
N GLU A 91 3.66 -32.27 30.43
CA GLU A 91 3.45 -31.96 29.02
C GLU A 91 2.46 -30.80 28.81
N LEU A 92 1.40 -30.72 29.62
CA LEU A 92 0.52 -29.55 29.70
C LEU A 92 1.29 -28.29 30.12
N GLY A 93 2.14 -28.41 31.15
CA GLY A 93 3.03 -27.35 31.59
C GLY A 93 3.97 -26.84 30.49
N ARG A 94 4.45 -27.75 29.62
CA ARG A 94 5.27 -27.41 28.45
C ARG A 94 4.47 -26.68 27.37
N LEU A 95 3.24 -27.11 27.05
CA LEU A 95 2.36 -26.34 26.14
C LEU A 95 2.16 -24.89 26.62
N TYR A 96 1.96 -24.69 27.93
CA TYR A 96 1.74 -23.36 28.51
C TYR A 96 3.01 -22.49 28.55
N THR A 97 4.18 -23.08 28.81
CA THR A 97 5.44 -22.34 29.06
C THR A 97 6.38 -22.26 27.86
N GLU A 98 6.55 -23.34 27.09
CA GLU A 98 7.45 -23.40 25.93
C GLU A 98 6.76 -22.88 24.66
N TYR A 99 5.52 -23.31 24.41
CA TYR A 99 4.77 -23.03 23.17
C TYR A 99 3.78 -21.87 23.29
N GLY A 100 3.62 -21.30 24.49
CA GLY A 100 2.77 -20.14 24.76
C GLY A 100 1.26 -20.39 24.62
N TRP A 101 0.80 -21.64 24.64
CA TRP A 101 -0.62 -22.00 24.52
C TRP A 101 -1.41 -21.62 25.77
N ASP A 102 -2.72 -21.42 25.64
CA ASP A 102 -3.61 -21.28 26.78
C ASP A 102 -4.18 -22.64 27.20
N LEU A 103 -4.21 -22.92 28.51
CA LEU A 103 -4.86 -24.11 29.06
C LEU A 103 -6.25 -23.72 29.57
N GLY A 104 -7.26 -24.11 28.81
CA GLY A 104 -8.67 -23.84 29.06
C GLY A 104 -9.32 -24.84 30.02
N ASN A 105 -10.45 -24.45 30.58
CA ASN A 105 -11.19 -25.22 31.58
C ASN A 105 -12.18 -26.21 30.93
N HIS A 106 -12.03 -27.50 31.21
CA HIS A 106 -12.89 -28.58 30.75
C HIS A 106 -13.35 -29.48 31.91
N THR A 107 -14.54 -30.06 31.78
CA THR A 107 -15.11 -31.05 32.72
C THR A 107 -14.50 -32.44 32.52
N LEU A 108 -14.73 -33.35 33.47
CA LEU A 108 -14.25 -34.74 33.40
C LEU A 108 -15.37 -35.75 33.13
N ASN A 109 -16.54 -35.56 33.75
CA ASN A 109 -17.64 -36.54 33.67
C ASN A 109 -18.75 -36.09 32.72
N HIS A 110 -18.63 -36.47 31.45
CA HIS A 110 -19.63 -36.13 30.42
C HIS A 110 -20.95 -36.92 30.54
N THR A 111 -20.97 -38.03 31.30
CA THR A 111 -21.93 -39.13 31.13
C THR A 111 -23.39 -38.88 31.55
N THR A 112 -23.75 -37.74 32.13
CA THR A 112 -25.12 -37.53 32.68
C THR A 112 -25.70 -36.12 32.56
N ILE A 113 -24.93 -35.09 32.17
CA ILE A 113 -25.36 -33.68 32.38
C ILE A 113 -25.50 -32.85 31.10
N GLY A 114 -25.08 -33.33 29.91
CA GLY A 114 -25.03 -32.53 28.67
C GLY A 114 -26.31 -31.81 28.21
N TYR A 115 -27.49 -32.17 28.73
CA TYR A 115 -28.75 -31.45 28.50
C TYR A 115 -29.53 -31.13 29.79
N ASN A 116 -28.97 -31.43 30.97
CA ASN A 116 -29.75 -31.58 32.18
C ASN A 116 -29.70 -30.29 33.03
N THR A 117 -30.81 -29.55 33.04
CA THR A 117 -30.95 -28.23 33.70
C THR A 117 -31.43 -28.31 35.15
N ASP A 118 -31.40 -29.50 35.76
CA ASP A 118 -31.77 -29.66 37.17
C ASP A 118 -30.70 -29.10 38.12
N ALA A 119 -31.13 -28.70 39.32
CA ALA A 119 -30.28 -28.00 40.28
C ALA A 119 -29.13 -28.86 40.85
N ALA A 120 -29.26 -30.19 40.90
CA ALA A 120 -28.21 -31.07 41.41
C ALA A 120 -27.11 -31.28 40.35
N SER A 121 -27.51 -31.49 39.09
CA SER A 121 -26.59 -31.58 37.96
C SER A 121 -25.84 -30.26 37.73
N LEU A 122 -26.54 -29.12 37.79
CA LEU A 122 -25.93 -27.79 37.69
C LEU A 122 -24.99 -27.47 38.86
N ALA A 123 -25.32 -27.87 40.08
CA ALA A 123 -24.40 -27.74 41.22
C ALA A 123 -23.14 -28.61 41.08
N THR A 124 -23.28 -29.80 40.49
CA THR A 124 -22.15 -30.71 40.21
C THR A 124 -21.21 -30.10 39.16
N LEU A 125 -21.75 -29.62 38.03
CA LEU A 125 -20.93 -28.92 37.02
C LEU A 125 -20.28 -27.65 37.57
N LYS A 126 -21.00 -26.87 38.40
CA LYS A 126 -20.42 -25.68 39.06
C LYS A 126 -19.17 -26.04 39.86
N GLN A 127 -19.17 -27.20 40.54
CA GLN A 127 -18.02 -27.67 41.30
C GLN A 127 -16.90 -28.20 40.40
N GLU A 128 -17.19 -29.03 39.38
CA GLU A 128 -16.15 -29.53 38.45
C GLU A 128 -15.41 -28.37 37.74
N TYR A 129 -16.14 -27.38 37.21
CA TYR A 129 -15.53 -26.21 36.58
C TYR A 129 -14.73 -25.35 37.57
N LEU A 130 -15.20 -25.20 38.81
CA LEU A 130 -14.51 -24.39 39.84
C LEU A 130 -13.24 -25.08 40.34
N ASP A 131 -13.30 -26.39 40.60
CA ASP A 131 -12.13 -27.17 41.03
C ASP A 131 -11.07 -27.20 39.93
N ASN A 132 -11.46 -27.40 38.67
CA ASN A 132 -10.54 -27.36 37.54
C ASN A 132 -9.96 -25.96 37.29
N GLN A 133 -10.77 -24.89 37.39
CA GLN A 133 -10.27 -23.51 37.37
C GLN A 133 -9.23 -23.26 38.47
N ASN A 134 -9.49 -23.75 39.68
CA ASN A 134 -8.57 -23.63 40.82
C ASN A 134 -7.29 -24.43 40.62
N TRP A 135 -7.36 -25.65 40.04
CA TRP A 135 -6.20 -26.46 39.68
C TRP A 135 -5.31 -25.76 38.64
N LEU A 136 -5.89 -25.27 37.53
CA LEU A 136 -5.16 -24.50 36.51
C LEU A 136 -4.47 -23.27 37.11
N ILE A 137 -5.14 -22.53 38.01
CA ILE A 137 -4.57 -21.37 38.72
C ILE A 137 -3.44 -21.80 39.67
N GLN A 138 -3.60 -22.88 40.45
CA GLN A 138 -2.58 -23.40 41.36
C GLN A 138 -1.32 -23.89 40.63
N LYS A 139 -1.46 -24.38 39.39
CA LYS A 139 -0.35 -24.73 38.50
C LYS A 139 0.33 -23.51 37.84
N GLY A 140 -0.21 -22.31 38.03
CA GLY A 140 0.26 -21.08 37.39
C GLY A 140 -0.23 -20.87 35.94
N TRP A 141 -1.15 -21.72 35.46
CA TRP A 141 -1.64 -21.73 34.08
C TRP A 141 -2.82 -20.76 33.89
N THR A 142 -2.66 -19.54 34.38
CA THR A 142 -3.75 -18.58 34.62
C THR A 142 -4.42 -18.03 33.36
N ARG A 143 -3.72 -17.93 32.21
CA ARG A 143 -4.27 -17.31 30.99
C ARG A 143 -5.59 -17.94 30.52
N GLY A 144 -5.61 -19.27 30.39
CA GLY A 144 -6.78 -20.00 29.91
C GLY A 144 -7.78 -20.41 31.01
N ALA A 145 -7.40 -20.34 32.30
CA ALA A 145 -8.16 -20.95 33.39
C ALA A 145 -9.62 -20.46 33.53
N LYS A 146 -9.92 -19.25 33.07
CA LYS A 146 -11.26 -18.64 33.03
C LYS A 146 -11.97 -18.77 31.68
N HIS A 147 -11.47 -19.56 30.75
CA HIS A 147 -12.08 -19.80 29.45
C HIS A 147 -12.51 -21.27 29.38
N ALA A 148 -13.79 -21.54 29.08
CA ALA A 148 -14.38 -22.88 29.19
C ALA A 148 -14.79 -23.49 27.84
N SER A 149 -14.90 -24.82 27.80
CA SER A 149 -15.65 -25.58 26.78
C SER A 149 -16.91 -26.18 27.45
N TYR A 150 -18.03 -26.24 26.74
CA TYR A 150 -19.24 -26.94 27.24
C TYR A 150 -19.12 -28.45 26.98
N PRO A 151 -19.54 -29.34 27.92
CA PRO A 151 -19.57 -30.77 27.67
C PRO A 151 -20.47 -31.10 26.47
N PHE A 152 -19.93 -31.87 25.50
CA PHE A 152 -20.55 -32.14 24.19
C PHE A 152 -20.91 -30.88 23.37
N GLY A 153 -20.33 -29.71 23.70
CA GLY A 153 -20.65 -28.44 23.06
C GLY A 153 -22.07 -27.93 23.28
N ALA A 154 -22.82 -28.49 24.24
CA ALA A 154 -24.23 -28.19 24.46
C ALA A 154 -24.42 -27.03 25.45
N TYR A 155 -25.10 -25.98 25.00
CA TYR A 155 -25.37 -24.76 25.77
C TYR A 155 -26.76 -24.78 26.42
N SER A 156 -26.87 -24.19 27.62
CA SER A 156 -28.14 -23.73 28.19
C SER A 156 -27.94 -22.47 29.03
N ASN A 157 -28.96 -21.59 29.10
CA ASN A 157 -28.89 -20.38 29.91
C ASN A 157 -28.54 -20.68 31.38
N ALA A 158 -29.13 -21.72 31.98
CA ALA A 158 -28.88 -22.08 33.37
C ALA A 158 -27.42 -22.55 33.62
N LEU A 159 -26.75 -23.14 32.62
CA LEU A 159 -25.33 -23.47 32.70
C LEU A 159 -24.43 -22.25 32.41
N MET A 160 -24.87 -21.33 31.54
CA MET A 160 -24.21 -20.03 31.38
C MET A 160 -24.23 -19.22 32.68
N ASP A 161 -25.38 -19.14 33.37
CA ASP A 161 -25.53 -18.47 34.66
C ASP A 161 -24.59 -19.08 35.71
N VAL A 162 -24.42 -20.42 35.68
CA VAL A 162 -23.42 -21.13 36.51
C VAL A 162 -21.99 -20.69 36.20
N LEU A 163 -21.58 -20.66 34.93
CA LEU A 163 -20.22 -20.25 34.52
C LEU A 163 -19.94 -18.77 34.86
N GLN A 164 -20.91 -17.89 34.62
CA GLN A 164 -20.85 -16.48 35.03
C GLN A 164 -20.67 -16.36 36.56
N SER A 165 -21.40 -17.16 37.35
CA SER A 165 -21.33 -17.15 38.82
C SER A 165 -20.02 -17.68 39.43
N ILE A 166 -19.07 -18.16 38.61
CA ILE A 166 -17.69 -18.51 39.01
C ILE A 166 -16.63 -17.66 38.28
N GLY A 167 -17.05 -16.66 37.50
CA GLY A 167 -16.19 -15.68 36.85
C GLY A 167 -15.41 -16.20 35.64
N VAL A 168 -15.99 -17.15 34.88
CA VAL A 168 -15.53 -17.52 33.54
C VAL A 168 -15.74 -16.34 32.57
N LYS A 169 -14.82 -16.11 31.63
CA LYS A 169 -14.82 -15.05 30.61
C LYS A 169 -15.51 -15.46 29.30
N THR A 170 -15.29 -16.69 28.84
CA THR A 170 -15.82 -17.24 27.58
C THR A 170 -16.22 -18.70 27.73
N ALA A 171 -17.14 -19.19 26.92
CA ALA A 171 -17.51 -20.60 26.86
C ALA A 171 -17.79 -21.05 25.42
N ARG A 172 -17.11 -22.11 24.95
CA ARG A 172 -17.13 -22.57 23.54
C ARG A 172 -18.15 -23.69 23.30
N ILE A 173 -18.92 -23.58 22.21
CA ILE A 173 -19.88 -24.59 21.72
C ILE A 173 -19.43 -25.19 20.38
N THR A 174 -19.78 -26.46 20.13
CA THR A 174 -19.32 -27.25 18.98
C THR A 174 -19.93 -26.85 17.62
N TYR A 175 -20.95 -25.99 17.60
CA TYR A 175 -21.72 -25.71 16.38
C TYR A 175 -21.90 -24.21 16.10
N GLY A 176 -21.51 -23.80 14.88
CA GLY A 176 -22.19 -22.71 14.17
C GLY A 176 -21.34 -21.58 13.57
N GLY A 177 -20.09 -21.86 13.19
CA GLY A 177 -19.34 -21.08 12.20
C GLY A 177 -18.77 -19.73 12.67
N LEU A 178 -18.53 -18.84 11.71
CA LEU A 178 -17.83 -17.56 11.91
C LEU A 178 -18.43 -16.66 12.99
N GLN A 179 -17.55 -15.93 13.67
CA GLN A 179 -17.85 -14.93 14.67
C GLN A 179 -17.66 -13.53 14.07
N THR A 180 -18.75 -12.92 13.60
CA THR A 180 -18.74 -11.52 13.14
C THR A 180 -18.60 -10.55 14.33
N LEU A 181 -17.98 -9.40 14.09
CA LEU A 181 -17.92 -8.30 15.05
C LEU A 181 -19.07 -7.29 14.83
N PRO A 182 -19.54 -6.58 15.88
CA PRO A 182 -19.14 -6.71 17.28
C PRO A 182 -19.62 -8.02 17.91
N LEU A 183 -18.76 -8.69 18.68
CA LEU A 183 -19.05 -10.00 19.24
C LEU A 183 -20.19 -9.91 20.27
N ILE A 184 -21.34 -10.52 19.99
CA ILE A 184 -22.52 -10.39 20.86
C ILE A 184 -22.45 -11.33 22.08
N LYS A 185 -21.80 -12.50 21.97
CA LYS A 185 -21.90 -13.58 22.99
C LYS A 185 -20.63 -14.46 23.15
N PRO A 186 -19.69 -14.14 24.06
CA PRO A 186 -18.54 -15.00 24.33
C PRO A 186 -18.87 -16.30 25.07
N TYR A 187 -20.06 -16.42 25.67
CA TYR A 187 -20.58 -17.66 26.26
C TYR A 187 -21.35 -18.54 25.26
N GLU A 188 -21.44 -18.14 23.99
CA GLU A 188 -21.92 -18.97 22.87
C GLU A 188 -20.84 -18.99 21.76
N LEU A 189 -19.56 -19.02 22.14
CA LEU A 189 -18.45 -18.93 21.19
C LEU A 189 -18.43 -20.17 20.29
N ARG A 190 -18.79 -20.00 19.02
CA ARG A 190 -18.98 -21.13 18.09
C ARG A 190 -17.67 -21.49 17.40
N CYS A 191 -17.45 -22.78 17.20
CA CYS A 191 -16.36 -23.27 16.37
C CYS A 191 -16.85 -23.94 15.07
N VAL A 192 -15.88 -24.20 14.20
CA VAL A 192 -15.94 -25.21 13.15
C VAL A 192 -15.27 -26.48 13.70
N ASP A 193 -16.01 -27.57 13.71
CA ASP A 193 -15.58 -28.93 14.10
C ASP A 193 -14.84 -29.59 12.94
N ILE A 194 -13.55 -29.91 13.13
CA ILE A 194 -12.72 -30.55 12.09
C ILE A 194 -12.81 -32.08 12.20
N ASP A 195 -13.92 -32.60 11.68
CA ASP A 195 -14.21 -34.01 11.44
C ASP A 195 -13.76 -34.42 10.01
N PRO A 196 -13.07 -35.56 9.82
CA PRO A 196 -12.74 -36.12 8.50
C PRO A 196 -13.89 -36.18 7.46
N LYS A 197 -15.14 -36.13 7.91
CA LYS A 197 -16.36 -36.25 7.08
C LYS A 197 -17.02 -34.90 6.75
N LYS A 198 -16.46 -33.75 7.16
CA LYS A 198 -17.10 -32.41 7.03
C LYS A 198 -16.33 -31.44 6.11
N SER A 199 -16.85 -30.21 6.01
CA SER A 199 -16.63 -29.23 4.94
C SER A 199 -15.23 -28.60 4.88
N ASP A 200 -14.94 -27.97 3.74
CA ASP A 200 -13.68 -27.32 3.41
C ASP A 200 -13.29 -26.20 4.40
N VAL A 201 -12.39 -26.53 5.32
CA VAL A 201 -11.86 -25.60 6.35
C VAL A 201 -11.11 -24.41 5.73
N LYS A 202 -10.59 -24.55 4.50
CA LYS A 202 -9.88 -23.44 3.83
C LYS A 202 -10.88 -22.38 3.35
N LYS A 203 -12.05 -22.81 2.87
CA LYS A 203 -13.16 -21.91 2.57
C LYS A 203 -13.66 -21.15 3.80
N GLU A 204 -13.75 -21.79 4.97
CA GLU A 204 -14.12 -21.10 6.22
C GLU A 204 -13.05 -20.05 6.63
N ILE A 205 -11.76 -20.31 6.36
CA ILE A 205 -10.69 -19.31 6.55
C ILE A 205 -10.81 -18.16 5.52
N ASP A 206 -11.15 -18.44 4.26
CA ASP A 206 -11.38 -17.42 3.23
C ASP A 206 -12.59 -16.54 3.55
N ASP A 207 -13.68 -17.13 4.03
CA ASP A 207 -14.87 -16.42 4.51
C ASP A 207 -14.51 -15.55 5.74
N ALA A 208 -13.67 -16.05 6.65
CA ALA A 208 -13.18 -15.28 7.80
C ALA A 208 -12.32 -14.08 7.37
N VAL A 209 -11.38 -14.28 6.44
CA VAL A 209 -10.49 -13.22 5.92
C VAL A 209 -11.26 -12.17 5.14
N SER A 210 -12.18 -12.57 4.28
CA SER A 210 -13.00 -11.65 3.47
C SER A 210 -13.99 -10.84 4.31
N SER A 211 -14.56 -11.43 5.37
CA SER A 211 -15.47 -10.74 6.30
C SER A 211 -14.78 -10.04 7.48
N ARG A 212 -13.45 -10.18 7.65
CA ARG A 212 -12.67 -9.76 8.83
C ARG A 212 -13.20 -10.32 10.16
N SER A 213 -13.80 -11.52 10.11
CA SER A 213 -14.37 -12.20 11.28
C SER A 213 -13.31 -12.89 12.14
N THR A 214 -13.71 -13.34 13.33
CA THR A 214 -12.98 -14.38 14.06
C THR A 214 -13.49 -15.77 13.63
N ILE A 215 -12.59 -16.71 13.41
CA ILE A 215 -12.88 -18.14 13.26
C ILE A 215 -12.23 -18.93 14.40
N VAL A 216 -12.96 -19.90 14.95
CA VAL A 216 -12.48 -20.83 15.98
C VAL A 216 -12.55 -22.24 15.40
N LEU A 217 -11.42 -22.95 15.39
CA LEU A 217 -11.32 -24.33 14.92
C LEU A 217 -11.23 -25.27 16.13
N MET A 218 -11.99 -26.36 16.13
CA MET A 218 -11.99 -27.38 17.20
C MET A 218 -11.50 -28.72 16.66
N LEU A 219 -10.59 -29.36 17.41
CA LEU A 219 -10.04 -30.69 17.12
C LEU A 219 -9.96 -31.53 18.41
N HIS A 220 -10.23 -32.83 18.30
CA HIS A 220 -10.06 -33.78 19.43
C HIS A 220 -8.67 -34.45 19.44
N GLY A 221 -8.03 -34.59 18.27
CA GLY A 221 -6.69 -35.16 18.13
C GLY A 221 -6.15 -35.02 16.70
N VAL A 222 -4.83 -35.12 16.54
CA VAL A 222 -4.11 -35.07 15.25
C VAL A 222 -3.02 -36.14 15.26
N GLY A 223 -2.92 -36.94 14.20
CA GLY A 223 -1.92 -38.01 14.09
C GLY A 223 -1.97 -38.78 12.78
N ASP A 224 -1.20 -39.87 12.68
CA ASP A 224 -0.96 -40.57 11.41
C ASP A 224 -2.00 -41.66 11.07
N THR A 225 -3.10 -41.75 11.83
CA THR A 225 -4.21 -42.68 11.56
C THR A 225 -5.53 -41.98 11.81
N GLU A 226 -6.29 -41.82 10.73
CA GLU A 226 -7.59 -41.15 10.73
C GLU A 226 -8.66 -41.99 11.44
N ASN A 227 -9.44 -41.35 12.30
CA ASN A 227 -10.62 -41.95 12.94
C ASN A 227 -11.64 -40.86 13.30
N GLU A 228 -12.75 -41.24 13.93
CA GLU A 228 -13.88 -40.35 14.26
C GLU A 228 -13.50 -39.14 15.15
N TYR A 229 -12.35 -39.18 15.83
CA TYR A 229 -11.84 -38.12 16.70
C TYR A 229 -10.39 -37.70 16.36
N THR A 230 -9.83 -38.14 15.22
CA THR A 230 -8.44 -37.82 14.86
C THR A 230 -8.30 -37.56 13.36
N VAL A 231 -7.79 -36.39 13.01
CA VAL A 231 -7.45 -36.01 11.62
C VAL A 231 -6.00 -36.31 11.30
N LEU A 232 -5.71 -36.52 10.02
CA LEU A 232 -4.35 -36.77 9.54
C LEU A 232 -3.40 -35.59 9.79
N THR A 233 -2.20 -35.89 10.29
CA THR A 233 -1.07 -34.95 10.43
C THR A 233 -0.87 -34.06 9.19
N SER A 234 -0.92 -34.67 8.00
CA SER A 234 -0.77 -34.00 6.71
C SER A 234 -1.93 -33.06 6.36
N TYR A 235 -3.16 -33.40 6.74
CA TYR A 235 -4.33 -32.55 6.52
C TYR A 235 -4.26 -31.31 7.42
N PHE A 236 -3.96 -31.49 8.71
CA PHE A 236 -3.77 -30.39 9.67
C PHE A 236 -2.63 -29.46 9.24
N GLN A 237 -1.46 -30.00 8.87
CA GLN A 237 -0.36 -29.24 8.29
C GLN A 237 -0.82 -28.38 7.10
N SER A 238 -1.64 -28.94 6.20
CA SER A 238 -2.16 -28.21 5.03
C SER A 238 -3.12 -27.06 5.37
N ILE A 239 -3.73 -27.06 6.56
CA ILE A 239 -4.58 -25.96 7.07
C ILE A 239 -3.68 -24.89 7.70
N VAL A 240 -2.67 -25.28 8.47
CA VAL A 240 -1.70 -24.36 9.09
C VAL A 240 -0.88 -23.61 8.05
N ASP A 241 -0.37 -24.30 7.02
CA ASP A 241 0.33 -23.65 5.89
C ASP A 241 -0.57 -22.71 5.09
N TYR A 242 -1.87 -23.00 5.00
CA TYR A 242 -2.84 -22.15 4.31
C TYR A 242 -3.12 -20.87 5.08
N ALA A 243 -3.41 -20.98 6.38
CA ALA A 243 -3.56 -19.83 7.28
C ALA A 243 -2.30 -18.94 7.27
N TYR A 244 -1.11 -19.54 7.26
CA TYR A 244 0.16 -18.81 7.20
C TYR A 244 0.32 -17.94 5.95
N GLN A 245 -0.23 -18.33 4.79
CA GLN A 245 -0.20 -17.44 3.61
C GLN A 245 -0.94 -16.12 3.85
N TYR A 246 -2.00 -16.13 4.67
CA TYR A 246 -2.75 -14.92 5.02
C TYR A 246 -2.10 -14.12 6.16
N THR A 247 -1.37 -14.75 7.08
CA THR A 247 -0.59 -14.02 8.09
C THR A 247 0.59 -13.28 7.45
N GLN A 248 1.29 -13.91 6.51
CA GLN A 248 2.35 -13.26 5.72
C GLN A 248 1.86 -12.10 4.84
N GLN A 249 0.55 -12.00 4.58
CA GLN A 249 -0.09 -10.90 3.87
C GLN A 249 -0.69 -9.83 4.81
N SER A 250 -0.54 -9.96 6.13
CA SER A 250 -1.21 -9.12 7.13
C SER A 250 -2.74 -9.07 6.95
N LYS A 251 -3.36 -10.21 6.62
CA LYS A 251 -4.82 -10.37 6.43
C LYS A 251 -5.48 -11.20 7.53
N LEU A 252 -4.70 -12.05 8.19
CA LEU A 252 -5.11 -12.95 9.26
C LEU A 252 -4.09 -12.85 10.41
N GLU A 253 -4.55 -13.04 11.64
CA GLU A 253 -3.72 -13.25 12.83
C GLU A 253 -4.14 -14.56 13.51
N VAL A 254 -3.18 -15.41 13.86
CA VAL A 254 -3.45 -16.62 14.67
C VAL A 254 -3.13 -16.33 16.13
N THR A 255 -4.07 -16.60 17.03
CA THR A 255 -4.02 -16.14 18.41
C THR A 255 -4.69 -17.12 19.39
N THR A 256 -4.48 -16.92 20.70
CA THR A 256 -5.03 -17.77 21.76
C THR A 256 -6.29 -17.16 22.38
N ILE A 257 -7.08 -17.95 23.12
CA ILE A 257 -8.38 -17.47 23.63
C ILE A 257 -8.27 -16.26 24.57
N SER A 258 -7.23 -16.19 25.40
CA SER A 258 -7.02 -15.06 26.33
C SER A 258 -6.60 -13.80 25.58
N LYS A 259 -5.57 -13.89 24.72
CA LYS A 259 -5.09 -12.79 23.87
C LYS A 259 -6.19 -12.23 22.97
N TRP A 260 -7.00 -13.11 22.38
CA TRP A 260 -8.17 -12.71 21.61
C TRP A 260 -9.17 -11.95 22.47
N TYR A 261 -9.60 -12.51 23.61
CA TYR A 261 -10.59 -11.88 24.50
C TYR A 261 -10.12 -10.52 25.03
N ASP A 262 -8.87 -10.43 25.48
CA ASP A 262 -8.28 -9.20 25.99
C ASP A 262 -7.99 -8.17 24.88
N SER A 263 -8.09 -8.57 23.60
CA SER A 263 -8.05 -7.67 22.43
C SER A 263 -9.42 -7.21 21.93
N LEU A 264 -10.53 -7.71 22.52
CA LEU A 264 -11.88 -7.30 22.11
C LEU A 264 -12.14 -5.84 22.53
N PRO A 265 -12.76 -5.02 21.66
CA PRO A 265 -12.83 -3.56 21.87
C PRO A 265 -13.78 -3.21 23.02
N VAL A 266 -13.20 -2.94 24.20
CA VAL A 266 -13.89 -2.26 25.29
C VAL A 266 -14.18 -0.81 24.87
N GLY A 267 -15.43 -0.40 25.06
CA GLY A 267 -15.87 0.98 24.91
C GLY A 267 -16.78 1.39 26.07
N VAL A 268 -16.94 2.69 26.24
CA VAL A 268 -18.00 3.27 27.08
C VAL A 268 -18.67 4.36 26.27
N THR A 269 -20.00 4.48 26.40
CA THR A 269 -20.79 5.57 25.80
C THR A 269 -21.66 6.21 26.86
N LEU A 270 -22.03 7.48 26.66
CA LEU A 270 -23.00 8.17 27.50
C LEU A 270 -24.33 8.31 26.76
N ASN A 271 -25.44 8.24 27.49
CA ASN A 271 -26.77 8.53 26.97
C ASN A 271 -26.94 9.95 26.38
N LYS A 272 -26.04 10.88 26.72
CA LYS A 272 -26.00 12.27 26.23
C LYS A 272 -24.54 12.73 26.11
N THR A 273 -24.14 13.29 24.97
CA THR A 273 -22.81 13.88 24.73
C THR A 273 -22.72 15.36 25.10
N SER A 274 -23.85 16.01 25.34
CA SER A 274 -23.92 17.36 25.91
C SER A 274 -25.16 17.57 26.78
N LEU A 275 -25.09 18.57 27.65
CA LEU A 275 -26.19 19.10 28.44
C LEU A 275 -26.19 20.62 28.39
N THR A 276 -27.37 21.22 28.38
CA THR A 276 -27.56 22.64 28.67
C THR A 276 -28.55 22.76 29.82
N LEU A 277 -28.11 23.37 30.91
CA LEU A 277 -28.83 23.48 32.18
C LEU A 277 -28.92 24.94 32.62
N THR A 278 -29.83 25.26 33.53
CA THR A 278 -29.83 26.51 34.30
C THR A 278 -29.20 26.26 35.67
N THR A 279 -28.69 27.30 36.33
CA THR A 279 -28.12 27.15 37.69
C THR A 279 -29.18 26.62 38.66
N GLY A 280 -28.91 25.48 39.30
CA GLY A 280 -29.84 24.75 40.18
C GLY A 280 -30.52 23.52 39.55
N ASP A 281 -30.47 23.33 38.22
CA ASP A 281 -31.03 22.15 37.56
C ASP A 281 -30.19 20.87 37.81
N THR A 282 -30.83 19.70 37.72
CA THR A 282 -30.15 18.39 37.83
C THR A 282 -30.62 17.40 36.79
N GLU A 283 -29.71 16.58 36.27
CA GLU A 283 -29.94 15.63 35.17
C GLU A 283 -29.06 14.38 35.37
N THR A 284 -29.45 13.21 34.84
CA THR A 284 -28.67 11.97 35.04
C THR A 284 -28.07 11.47 33.73
N LEU A 285 -26.74 11.37 33.72
CA LEU A 285 -25.99 10.68 32.69
C LEU A 285 -25.94 9.19 33.01
N THR A 286 -26.19 8.35 32.01
CA THR A 286 -26.08 6.89 32.09
C THR A 286 -24.93 6.45 31.22
N ALA A 287 -23.91 5.85 31.82
CA ALA A 287 -22.82 5.23 31.09
C ALA A 287 -23.19 3.79 30.70
N THR A 288 -22.96 3.43 29.44
CA THR A 288 -23.10 2.08 28.92
C THR A 288 -21.72 1.55 28.57
N VAL A 289 -21.21 0.59 29.34
CA VAL A 289 -19.97 -0.12 29.02
C VAL A 289 -20.30 -1.22 28.00
N VAL A 290 -19.59 -1.22 26.88
CA VAL A 290 -19.78 -2.14 25.74
C VAL A 290 -18.49 -2.89 25.43
N PRO A 291 -18.56 -4.11 24.85
CA PRO A 291 -19.76 -4.93 24.64
C PRO A 291 -20.38 -5.49 25.94
N GLU A 292 -21.64 -5.93 25.85
CA GLU A 292 -22.50 -6.22 27.01
C GLU A 292 -22.00 -7.38 27.90
N TYR A 293 -21.11 -8.24 27.41
CA TYR A 293 -20.59 -9.37 28.19
C TYR A 293 -19.49 -9.00 29.20
N ILE A 294 -19.01 -7.75 29.20
CA ILE A 294 -17.99 -7.26 30.15
C ILE A 294 -18.48 -7.47 31.59
N SER A 295 -17.65 -8.11 32.41
CA SER A 295 -18.04 -8.59 33.73
C SER A 295 -18.15 -7.45 34.75
N ASN A 296 -17.24 -6.48 34.68
CA ASN A 296 -17.20 -5.31 35.54
C ASN A 296 -17.62 -4.05 34.77
N LYS A 297 -18.92 -3.87 34.62
CA LYS A 297 -19.55 -2.68 34.00
C LYS A 297 -19.47 -1.41 34.87
N ALA A 298 -18.70 -1.40 35.95
CA ALA A 298 -18.56 -0.23 36.79
C ALA A 298 -17.85 0.90 36.03
N VAL A 299 -18.28 2.14 36.31
CA VAL A 299 -17.62 3.36 35.84
C VAL A 299 -17.28 4.25 37.02
N THR A 300 -16.21 5.03 36.90
CA THR A 300 -15.89 6.16 37.77
C THR A 300 -16.26 7.46 37.06
N TRP A 301 -16.74 8.45 37.81
CA TRP A 301 -17.20 9.73 37.28
C TRP A 301 -16.29 10.88 37.75
N SER A 302 -16.06 11.85 36.87
CA SER A 302 -15.34 13.09 37.17
C SER A 302 -15.99 14.30 36.49
N THR A 303 -15.68 15.50 36.99
CA THR A 303 -16.02 16.78 36.38
C THR A 303 -14.74 17.59 36.15
N SER A 304 -14.64 18.30 35.02
CA SER A 304 -13.55 19.25 34.80
C SER A 304 -13.70 20.53 35.61
N ASN A 305 -14.92 20.91 36.00
CA ASN A 305 -15.18 22.14 36.76
C ASN A 305 -16.38 21.96 37.71
N SER A 306 -16.07 21.68 38.98
CA SER A 306 -17.05 21.48 40.05
C SER A 306 -17.77 22.74 40.52
N ALA A 307 -17.29 23.94 40.18
CA ALA A 307 -17.99 25.19 40.43
C ALA A 307 -19.13 25.44 39.42
N VAL A 308 -19.04 24.84 38.24
CA VAL A 308 -20.08 24.87 37.20
C VAL A 308 -21.01 23.67 37.32
N ALA A 309 -20.49 22.43 37.34
CA ALA A 309 -21.30 21.23 37.47
C ALA A 309 -20.59 20.11 38.25
N VAL A 310 -21.28 19.53 39.22
CA VAL A 310 -20.82 18.35 39.97
C VAL A 310 -21.53 17.09 39.50
N VAL A 311 -20.84 15.95 39.58
CA VAL A 311 -21.40 14.62 39.28
C VAL A 311 -21.18 13.69 40.47
N ASP A 312 -22.17 12.84 40.79
CA ASP A 312 -22.05 11.80 41.82
C ASP A 312 -21.74 10.41 41.23
N SER A 313 -21.51 9.43 42.10
CA SER A 313 -21.18 8.05 41.70
C SER A 313 -22.30 7.30 40.95
N SER A 314 -23.50 7.87 40.84
CA SER A 314 -24.61 7.35 40.02
C SER A 314 -24.70 8.00 38.63
N GLY A 315 -23.83 8.97 38.32
CA GLY A 315 -23.90 9.76 37.09
C GLY A 315 -24.88 10.92 37.15
N LYS A 316 -25.42 11.25 38.34
CA LYS A 316 -26.30 12.42 38.49
C LYS A 316 -25.46 13.71 38.49
N VAL A 317 -25.71 14.56 37.49
CA VAL A 317 -25.13 15.88 37.33
C VAL A 317 -26.01 16.94 38.01
N THR A 318 -25.40 17.92 38.66
CA THR A 318 -26.08 19.07 39.29
C THR A 318 -25.38 20.37 38.87
N ALA A 319 -26.13 21.32 38.32
CA ALA A 319 -25.63 22.62 37.87
C ALA A 319 -25.42 23.57 39.08
N ALA A 320 -24.16 23.81 39.43
CA ALA A 320 -23.74 24.59 40.58
C ALA A 320 -23.56 26.09 40.28
N GLY A 321 -23.21 26.46 39.05
CA GLY A 321 -22.97 27.85 38.66
C GLY A 321 -22.82 28.04 37.15
N VAL A 322 -22.97 29.27 36.65
CA VAL A 322 -22.92 29.61 35.22
C VAL A 322 -21.50 29.38 34.66
N GLY A 323 -21.39 28.70 33.51
CA GLY A 323 -20.12 28.39 32.85
C GLY A 323 -20.18 27.10 32.02
N SER A 324 -19.04 26.44 31.82
CA SER A 324 -18.96 25.12 31.20
C SER A 324 -18.10 24.14 32.02
N ALA A 325 -18.48 22.85 31.99
CA ALA A 325 -17.77 21.74 32.60
C ALA A 325 -17.92 20.49 31.71
N VAL A 326 -16.91 19.62 31.70
CA VAL A 326 -16.99 18.30 31.06
C VAL A 326 -17.18 17.24 32.13
N ILE A 327 -18.23 16.43 32.00
CA ILE A 327 -18.48 15.27 32.86
C ILE A 327 -18.00 14.02 32.15
N THR A 328 -17.07 13.29 32.75
CA THR A 328 -16.45 12.10 32.14
C THR A 328 -16.76 10.85 32.95
N ALA A 329 -17.22 9.79 32.27
CA ALA A 329 -17.29 8.44 32.80
C ALA A 329 -16.09 7.62 32.29
N THR A 330 -15.40 6.91 33.18
CA THR A 330 -14.27 6.03 32.86
C THR A 330 -14.61 4.59 33.25
N SER A 331 -14.48 3.62 32.34
CA SER A 331 -14.73 2.21 32.63
C SER A 331 -13.65 1.63 33.55
N VAL A 332 -14.06 0.94 34.62
CA VAL A 332 -13.12 0.32 35.57
C VAL A 332 -12.40 -0.87 34.93
N GLU A 333 -13.10 -1.62 34.07
CA GLU A 333 -12.49 -2.61 33.17
C GLU A 333 -12.10 -1.88 31.86
N GLY A 334 -10.82 -1.94 31.47
CA GLY A 334 -10.29 -1.35 30.23
C GLY A 334 -9.93 0.14 30.24
N GLY A 335 -10.32 0.93 31.25
CA GLY A 335 -9.87 2.33 31.42
C GLY A 335 -10.34 3.32 30.35
N LYS A 336 -11.41 3.01 29.61
CA LYS A 336 -11.90 3.82 28.49
C LYS A 336 -12.81 4.94 28.96
N THR A 337 -12.81 6.08 28.28
CA THR A 337 -13.53 7.30 28.70
C THR A 337 -14.62 7.72 27.73
N ALA A 338 -15.76 8.18 28.23
CA ALA A 338 -16.76 8.94 27.48
C ALA A 338 -17.13 10.23 28.22
N ALA A 339 -17.31 11.31 27.47
CA ALA A 339 -17.45 12.66 27.99
C ALA A 339 -18.78 13.31 27.58
N CYS A 340 -19.31 14.18 28.44
CA CYS A 340 -20.50 14.98 28.22
C CYS A 340 -20.18 16.46 28.52
N SER A 341 -20.32 17.33 27.51
CA SER A 341 -20.10 18.77 27.69
C SER A 341 -21.33 19.43 28.30
N VAL A 342 -21.21 19.91 29.53
CA VAL A 342 -22.28 20.57 30.29
C VAL A 342 -22.08 22.09 30.25
N THR A 343 -23.04 22.80 29.69
CA THR A 343 -23.11 24.27 29.74
C THR A 343 -24.20 24.68 30.70
N VAL A 344 -23.88 25.54 31.66
CA VAL A 344 -24.84 26.09 32.63
C VAL A 344 -25.06 27.56 32.32
N ASN A 345 -26.30 27.92 32.00
CA ASN A 345 -26.72 29.25 31.62
C ASN A 345 -27.34 30.03 32.79
N ALA A 346 -27.37 31.35 32.64
CA ALA A 346 -28.20 32.24 33.45
C ALA A 346 -29.67 32.21 33.00
N PRO A 347 -30.64 32.57 33.86
CA PRO A 347 -32.06 32.66 33.48
C PRO A 347 -32.32 33.72 32.38
N PRO A 348 -33.26 33.47 31.44
CA PRO A 348 -33.48 34.34 30.27
C PRO A 348 -34.29 35.62 30.56
N VAL A 349 -33.98 36.70 29.82
CA VAL A 349 -34.63 38.03 29.91
C VAL A 349 -35.80 38.18 28.91
N ALA A 350 -36.82 38.97 29.26
CA ALA A 350 -38.08 39.10 28.50
C ALA A 350 -38.17 40.35 27.59
N VAL A 351 -38.94 40.23 26.50
CA VAL A 351 -39.17 41.29 25.48
C VAL A 351 -40.13 42.37 25.99
N GLN A 352 -39.87 43.62 25.63
CA GLN A 352 -40.66 44.80 26.00
C GLN A 352 -41.23 45.59 24.80
N SER A 353 -40.50 45.72 23.68
CA SER A 353 -40.97 46.45 22.47
C SER A 353 -40.27 46.02 21.17
N VAL A 354 -40.75 46.52 20.01
CA VAL A 354 -40.10 46.40 18.69
C VAL A 354 -40.27 47.67 17.87
N THR A 355 -39.25 48.05 17.09
CA THR A 355 -39.21 49.25 16.22
C THR A 355 -38.61 48.91 14.84
N LEU A 356 -38.63 49.87 13.90
CA LEU A 356 -37.96 49.78 12.59
C LEU A 356 -36.93 50.90 12.40
N ASP A 357 -35.90 50.64 11.60
CA ASP A 357 -34.82 51.57 11.28
C ASP A 357 -35.18 52.67 10.27
N LYS A 358 -36.27 52.49 9.51
CA LYS A 358 -36.76 53.44 8.50
C LYS A 358 -38.28 53.51 8.53
N GLU A 359 -38.82 54.69 8.22
CA GLU A 359 -40.26 54.91 8.01
C GLU A 359 -40.63 54.94 6.51
N SER A 360 -39.66 55.26 5.64
CA SER A 360 -39.80 55.14 4.18
C SER A 360 -38.48 54.95 3.42
N LEU A 361 -38.56 54.52 2.16
CA LEU A 361 -37.48 54.14 1.25
C LEU A 361 -37.79 54.53 -0.20
N LYS A 362 -36.72 54.71 -0.98
CA LYS A 362 -36.71 54.71 -2.45
C LYS A 362 -35.57 53.77 -2.90
N MET A 363 -35.75 53.04 -4.00
CA MET A 363 -34.91 51.88 -4.39
C MET A 363 -34.70 51.83 -5.91
N THR A 364 -34.81 50.68 -6.59
CA THR A 364 -34.45 50.40 -8.00
C THR A 364 -35.08 49.08 -8.47
N PRO A 365 -35.58 48.91 -9.73
CA PRO A 365 -36.24 47.67 -10.13
C PRO A 365 -35.21 46.54 -10.21
N GLY A 366 -35.41 45.47 -9.45
CA GLY A 366 -34.42 44.40 -9.33
C GLY A 366 -33.28 44.67 -8.35
N ARG A 367 -33.23 45.85 -7.69
CA ARG A 367 -32.43 46.00 -6.47
C ARG A 367 -33.31 45.82 -5.23
N THR A 368 -32.61 45.61 -4.12
CA THR A 368 -33.18 45.30 -2.82
C THR A 368 -32.68 46.30 -1.79
N SER A 369 -33.39 46.41 -0.66
CA SER A 369 -33.03 47.29 0.45
C SER A 369 -33.60 46.71 1.74
N VAL A 370 -32.79 46.67 2.79
CA VAL A 370 -33.19 46.03 4.06
C VAL A 370 -33.93 47.03 4.94
N LEU A 371 -35.02 46.58 5.54
CA LEU A 371 -35.61 47.16 6.75
C LEU A 371 -35.15 46.34 7.95
N THR A 372 -34.65 47.01 8.97
CA THR A 372 -34.09 46.38 10.17
C THR A 372 -35.05 46.57 11.32
N ALA A 373 -35.46 45.47 11.96
CA ALA A 373 -36.29 45.52 13.17
C ALA A 373 -35.43 45.39 14.43
N ALA A 374 -35.61 46.31 15.37
CA ALA A 374 -34.93 46.26 16.67
C ALA A 374 -35.94 45.87 17.76
N VAL A 375 -35.72 44.71 18.39
CA VAL A 375 -36.47 44.23 19.56
C VAL A 375 -35.72 44.65 20.83
N LEU A 376 -36.44 45.20 21.80
CA LEU A 376 -35.88 45.72 23.06
C LEU A 376 -36.51 45.04 24.29
N PRO A 377 -35.77 44.90 25.41
CA PRO A 377 -34.36 45.27 25.59
C PRO A 377 -33.41 44.38 24.76
N LEU A 378 -32.19 44.85 24.53
CA LEU A 378 -31.25 44.23 23.58
C LEU A 378 -30.71 42.86 24.04
N ASP A 379 -30.97 42.46 25.27
CA ASP A 379 -30.65 41.17 25.89
C ASP A 379 -31.84 40.19 25.95
N ALA A 380 -33.05 40.60 25.53
CA ALA A 380 -34.24 39.75 25.57
C ALA A 380 -34.06 38.45 24.76
N ALA A 381 -34.55 37.33 25.30
CA ALA A 381 -34.17 35.99 24.84
C ALA A 381 -34.84 35.53 23.53
N ASP A 382 -36.09 35.94 23.25
CA ASP A 382 -36.77 35.63 21.98
C ASP A 382 -37.01 36.92 21.18
N LYS A 383 -36.02 37.31 20.38
CA LYS A 383 -36.08 38.49 19.50
C LYS A 383 -36.76 38.20 18.15
N THR A 384 -37.40 37.04 17.98
CA THR A 384 -37.91 36.67 16.66
C THR A 384 -39.17 37.46 16.27
N VAL A 385 -39.20 37.86 15.00
CA VAL A 385 -40.23 38.74 14.45
C VAL A 385 -40.78 38.19 13.12
N ALA A 386 -42.03 38.52 12.83
CA ALA A 386 -42.71 38.19 11.59
C ALA A 386 -42.97 39.45 10.76
N TRP A 387 -42.71 39.36 9.44
CA TRP A 387 -42.84 40.46 8.48
C TRP A 387 -44.02 40.25 7.53
N THR A 388 -44.68 41.34 7.10
CA THR A 388 -45.75 41.31 6.09
C THR A 388 -45.71 42.56 5.20
N SER A 389 -46.14 42.45 3.94
CA SER A 389 -46.32 43.56 2.99
C SER A 389 -47.80 43.78 2.71
N SER A 390 -48.25 45.03 2.68
CA SER A 390 -49.64 45.40 2.35
C SER A 390 -49.95 45.28 0.86
N ASN A 391 -48.92 45.31 0.00
CA ASN A 391 -49.05 45.08 -1.44
C ASN A 391 -47.75 44.49 -2.03
N ALA A 392 -47.70 43.17 -2.13
CA ALA A 392 -46.56 42.42 -2.66
C ALA A 392 -46.27 42.67 -4.16
N SER A 393 -47.23 43.18 -4.94
CA SER A 393 -47.04 43.44 -6.38
C SER A 393 -46.15 44.65 -6.69
N VAL A 394 -45.94 45.52 -5.69
CA VAL A 394 -45.02 46.67 -5.77
C VAL A 394 -43.71 46.35 -5.07
N ALA A 395 -43.81 45.90 -3.81
CA ALA A 395 -42.67 45.57 -2.98
C ALA A 395 -42.98 44.36 -2.10
N THR A 396 -42.21 43.29 -2.29
CA THR A 396 -42.18 42.14 -1.38
C THR A 396 -41.25 42.43 -0.20
N VAL A 397 -41.47 41.73 0.91
CA VAL A 397 -40.52 41.61 2.01
C VAL A 397 -40.39 40.14 2.37
N ASP A 398 -39.19 39.68 2.72
CA ASP A 398 -38.95 38.33 3.21
C ASP A 398 -38.85 38.28 4.75
N SER A 399 -38.50 37.12 5.30
CA SER A 399 -38.34 36.91 6.75
C SER A 399 -37.15 37.67 7.37
N THR A 400 -36.22 38.18 6.57
CA THR A 400 -35.06 38.96 7.02
C THR A 400 -35.31 40.47 7.06
N GLY A 401 -36.44 40.92 6.51
CA GLY A 401 -36.71 42.35 6.29
C GLY A 401 -36.13 42.89 4.98
N LEU A 402 -35.58 42.02 4.11
CA LEU A 402 -35.14 42.43 2.77
C LEU A 402 -36.36 42.78 1.92
N VAL A 403 -36.50 44.06 1.58
CA VAL A 403 -37.49 44.54 0.63
C VAL A 403 -36.91 44.42 -0.77
N THR A 404 -37.70 43.89 -1.71
CA THR A 404 -37.36 43.90 -3.15
C THR A 404 -38.28 44.85 -3.89
N ALA A 405 -37.72 45.78 -4.67
CA ALA A 405 -38.52 46.64 -5.53
C ALA A 405 -38.83 45.89 -6.83
N VAL A 406 -40.09 45.46 -6.95
CA VAL A 406 -40.58 44.65 -8.08
C VAL A 406 -41.00 45.56 -9.24
N ALA A 407 -41.75 46.62 -8.93
CA ALA A 407 -42.26 47.57 -9.91
C ALA A 407 -42.48 48.96 -9.29
N SER A 408 -42.64 49.98 -10.13
CA SER A 408 -42.93 51.35 -9.69
C SER A 408 -44.30 51.47 -9.02
N GLY A 409 -44.34 51.83 -7.74
CA GLY A 409 -45.57 52.05 -6.97
C GLY A 409 -45.27 52.33 -5.49
N THR A 410 -46.29 52.18 -4.63
CA THR A 410 -46.15 52.27 -3.16
C THR A 410 -46.73 51.05 -2.45
N SER A 411 -46.10 50.61 -1.36
CA SER A 411 -46.56 49.53 -0.46
C SER A 411 -46.09 49.83 0.97
N VAL A 412 -46.74 49.24 1.98
CA VAL A 412 -46.38 49.35 3.40
C VAL A 412 -45.91 47.99 3.94
N ILE A 413 -44.77 47.98 4.62
CA ILE A 413 -44.21 46.81 5.32
C ILE A 413 -44.54 46.91 6.81
N LYS A 414 -44.89 45.80 7.45
CA LYS A 414 -45.13 45.67 8.91
C LYS A 414 -44.25 44.57 9.51
N VAL A 415 -43.74 44.82 10.73
CA VAL A 415 -43.10 43.82 11.60
C VAL A 415 -43.90 43.60 12.89
N ALA A 416 -43.86 42.39 13.45
CA ALA A 416 -44.47 42.01 14.72
C ALA A 416 -43.60 41.01 15.51
N THR A 417 -43.63 41.04 16.85
CA THR A 417 -43.03 39.97 17.68
C THR A 417 -43.75 38.63 17.48
N LYS A 418 -43.05 37.51 17.67
CA LYS A 418 -43.58 36.14 17.50
C LYS A 418 -44.81 35.80 18.38
N ASP A 419 -44.96 36.45 19.53
CA ASP A 419 -46.13 36.35 20.40
C ASP A 419 -47.32 37.24 19.95
N GLY A 420 -47.11 38.07 18.92
CA GLY A 420 -48.08 39.02 18.35
C GLY A 420 -48.22 40.34 19.11
N ASN A 421 -47.56 40.53 20.26
CA ASN A 421 -47.92 41.59 21.20
C ASN A 421 -47.27 42.97 20.96
N LYS A 422 -46.29 43.10 20.06
CA LYS A 422 -45.58 44.37 19.74
C LYS A 422 -45.34 44.49 18.21
N THR A 423 -45.49 45.69 17.60
CA THR A 423 -45.43 45.85 16.11
C THR A 423 -44.98 47.25 15.61
N ALA A 424 -44.39 47.36 14.39
CA ALA A 424 -43.97 48.62 13.71
C ALA A 424 -44.07 48.57 12.14
N THR A 425 -43.92 49.69 11.38
CA THR A 425 -44.25 49.81 9.91
C THR A 425 -43.45 50.83 9.02
N CYS A 426 -43.32 50.65 7.67
CA CYS A 426 -42.51 51.48 6.69
C CYS A 426 -42.99 51.45 5.17
N SER A 427 -42.54 52.33 4.22
CA SER A 427 -42.97 52.47 2.74
C SER A 427 -41.85 52.66 1.61
N ILE A 428 -42.00 52.50 0.23
CA ILE A 428 -40.90 52.10 -0.81
C ILE A 428 -40.80 52.76 -2.32
N THR A 429 -39.66 52.79 -3.19
CA THR A 429 -39.45 53.31 -4.69
C THR A 429 -38.22 52.85 -5.73
N VAL A 430 -37.50 53.61 -6.70
CA VAL A 430 -36.73 53.15 -8.03
C VAL A 430 -35.44 53.90 -8.82
N GLU A 431 -34.18 53.32 -9.23
CA GLU A 431 -32.89 53.69 -10.12
C GLU A 431 -31.86 52.53 -10.77
N ASP A 432 -30.47 52.56 -11.20
CA ASP A 432 -29.41 51.40 -11.63
C ASP A 432 -27.81 51.57 -12.19
N ILE A 433 -26.76 50.57 -12.30
CA ILE A 433 -25.27 50.53 -12.94
C ILE A 433 -24.27 49.17 -13.15
N ALA A 434 -22.98 49.11 -13.80
CA ALA A 434 -21.99 47.92 -14.28
C ALA A 434 -20.28 47.91 -14.42
N GLY A 435 -19.44 46.97 -15.11
CA GLY A 435 -17.84 46.64 -15.07
C GLY A 435 -16.78 46.03 -16.26
N ALA A 436 -15.49 45.42 -16.10
CA ALA A 436 -14.25 45.16 -17.11
C ALA A 436 -12.97 44.03 -17.02
N PRO A 437 -11.87 43.81 -17.94
CA PRO A 437 -10.89 42.55 -18.18
C PRO A 437 -9.26 42.40 -18.62
N THR A 438 -8.47 41.21 -18.76
CA THR A 438 -6.90 40.93 -19.15
C THR A 438 -6.10 39.70 -20.02
N SER A 439 -5.10 38.74 -19.59
CA SER A 439 -3.68 38.15 -20.12
C SER A 439 -3.10 36.63 -20.60
N VAL A 440 -1.93 35.85 -20.23
CA VAL A 440 -1.27 34.53 -20.92
C VAL A 440 -0.20 33.40 -20.32
N SER A 441 0.14 32.17 -20.97
CA SER A 441 1.43 31.22 -21.00
C SER A 441 1.60 29.99 -22.07
N LEU A 442 2.59 28.98 -22.03
CA LEU A 442 2.98 27.87 -23.06
C LEU A 442 3.50 26.41 -22.57
N ASP A 443 3.65 25.35 -23.44
CA ASP A 443 4.01 23.92 -23.08
C ASP A 443 5.38 23.22 -23.45
N ARG A 444 6.10 23.44 -24.58
CA ARG A 444 7.36 22.69 -24.93
C ARG A 444 8.34 23.42 -25.88
N THR A 445 9.55 22.86 -26.14
CA THR A 445 10.67 23.61 -26.79
C THR A 445 11.47 23.03 -28.00
N ALA A 446 11.48 21.72 -28.37
CA ALA A 446 12.28 21.23 -29.54
C ALA A 446 11.85 19.87 -30.17
N LEU A 447 12.24 19.58 -31.44
CA LEU A 447 11.90 18.38 -32.24
C LEU A 447 12.81 18.17 -33.51
N THR A 448 12.71 17.03 -34.23
CA THR A 448 13.38 16.69 -35.52
C THR A 448 12.54 15.68 -36.34
N LEU A 449 12.58 15.73 -37.69
CA LEU A 449 11.71 14.98 -38.64
C LEU A 449 12.46 14.55 -39.94
N MET A 450 11.73 14.02 -40.93
CA MET A 450 12.16 13.81 -42.35
C MET A 450 11.27 14.63 -43.29
N VAL A 451 11.51 14.64 -44.63
CA VAL A 451 10.65 15.40 -45.57
C VAL A 451 9.23 14.82 -45.50
N GLY A 452 8.27 15.58 -44.96
CA GLY A 452 6.87 15.19 -44.82
C GLY A 452 6.37 14.79 -43.41
N GLY A 453 7.13 14.98 -42.32
CA GLY A 453 6.71 14.61 -40.94
C GLY A 453 5.90 15.68 -40.16
N THR A 454 5.26 15.36 -39.01
CA THR A 454 4.37 16.30 -38.24
C THR A 454 4.37 16.15 -36.68
N ALA A 455 3.92 17.18 -35.90
CA ALA A 455 3.73 17.18 -34.40
C ALA A 455 2.90 18.39 -33.83
N ALA A 456 2.73 18.61 -32.50
CA ALA A 456 1.83 19.67 -31.91
C ALA A 456 2.21 20.33 -30.53
N ILE A 457 1.63 21.50 -30.13
CA ILE A 457 1.99 22.44 -29.00
C ILE A 457 0.74 23.19 -28.36
N LYS A 458 0.74 23.77 -27.11
CA LYS A 458 -0.45 24.39 -26.38
C LYS A 458 -0.22 25.65 -25.45
N ALA A 459 -1.26 26.46 -25.09
CA ALA A 459 -1.23 27.77 -24.35
C ALA A 459 -2.45 28.12 -23.39
N ALA A 460 -2.42 29.20 -22.55
CA ALA A 460 -3.50 29.64 -21.58
C ALA A 460 -3.51 31.17 -21.15
N VAL A 461 -4.53 31.74 -20.41
CA VAL A 461 -4.82 33.22 -20.15
C VAL A 461 -5.47 33.58 -18.75
N TYR A 462 -5.31 34.82 -18.19
CA TYR A 462 -5.87 35.32 -16.89
C TYR A 462 -6.11 36.86 -16.77
N PRO A 463 -7.08 37.42 -16.00
CA PRO A 463 -8.00 36.78 -15.06
C PRO A 463 -9.35 36.41 -15.69
N VAL A 464 -10.14 35.61 -14.96
CA VAL A 464 -11.22 34.80 -15.55
C VAL A 464 -12.54 35.54 -15.72
N GLU A 465 -12.97 36.38 -14.76
CA GLU A 465 -14.23 37.15 -14.75
C GLU A 465 -14.29 38.31 -15.77
N SER A 466 -13.57 38.15 -16.86
CA SER A 466 -13.02 39.21 -17.66
C SER A 466 -13.30 38.85 -19.13
N ALA A 467 -13.92 39.78 -19.86
CA ALA A 467 -14.55 39.58 -21.17
C ALA A 467 -13.61 39.21 -22.36
N ASN A 468 -12.35 38.83 -22.13
CA ASN A 468 -11.41 38.44 -23.19
C ASN A 468 -10.36 37.42 -22.71
N GLN A 469 -10.15 36.32 -23.47
CA GLN A 469 -9.24 35.21 -23.08
C GLN A 469 -8.48 34.50 -24.24
N ALA A 470 -8.35 35.08 -25.45
CA ALA A 470 -7.84 34.35 -26.64
C ALA A 470 -6.32 34.48 -26.94
N VAL A 471 -5.79 33.62 -27.83
CA VAL A 471 -4.35 33.54 -28.24
C VAL A 471 -4.14 33.22 -29.75
N THR A 472 -2.91 33.32 -30.26
CA THR A 472 -2.48 33.19 -31.67
C THR A 472 -1.07 32.53 -31.82
N TRP A 473 -0.68 32.02 -33.01
CA TRP A 473 0.55 31.23 -33.28
C TRP A 473 1.35 31.65 -34.54
N THR A 474 2.66 31.33 -34.61
CA THR A 474 3.59 31.62 -35.75
C THR A 474 4.77 30.63 -35.90
N THR A 475 5.40 30.58 -37.09
CA THR A 475 6.67 29.85 -37.40
C THR A 475 7.76 30.80 -37.96
N SER A 476 9.04 30.44 -37.83
CA SER A 476 10.20 31.19 -38.33
C SER A 476 10.73 30.75 -39.70
N SER A 477 10.34 29.57 -40.21
CA SER A 477 10.85 29.06 -41.50
C SER A 477 9.90 28.01 -42.09
N SER A 478 8.85 28.48 -42.78
CA SER A 478 7.84 27.61 -43.40
C SER A 478 8.36 26.68 -44.49
N THR A 479 9.53 26.96 -45.08
CA THR A 479 10.19 26.06 -46.05
C THR A 479 10.93 24.89 -45.41
N VAL A 480 11.02 24.88 -44.07
CA VAL A 480 11.49 23.73 -43.28
C VAL A 480 10.35 23.20 -42.43
N ALA A 481 9.61 24.06 -41.71
CA ALA A 481 8.43 23.65 -40.97
C ALA A 481 7.36 24.74 -40.78
N THR A 482 6.10 24.35 -40.97
CA THR A 482 4.89 25.18 -40.84
C THR A 482 4.24 25.05 -39.45
N VAL A 483 3.25 25.90 -39.11
CA VAL A 483 2.38 25.69 -37.93
C VAL A 483 0.96 26.22 -38.17
N ASP A 484 -0.06 25.57 -37.58
CA ASP A 484 -1.46 25.98 -37.63
C ASP A 484 -1.94 26.77 -36.40
N SER A 485 -3.21 27.20 -36.42
CA SER A 485 -3.83 27.98 -35.34
C SER A 485 -4.12 27.20 -34.05
N SER A 486 -3.97 25.87 -34.06
CA SER A 486 -4.11 24.99 -32.90
C SER A 486 -2.76 24.55 -32.32
N GLY A 487 -1.66 24.86 -33.00
CA GLY A 487 -0.29 24.51 -32.61
C GLY A 487 0.30 23.26 -33.30
N ASN A 488 -0.33 22.74 -34.36
CA ASN A 488 0.18 21.58 -35.13
C ASN A 488 1.20 22.01 -36.20
N VAL A 489 2.24 21.22 -36.42
CA VAL A 489 3.47 21.53 -37.16
C VAL A 489 3.77 20.45 -38.21
N THR A 490 4.22 20.83 -39.42
CA THR A 490 4.61 19.92 -40.53
C THR A 490 5.99 20.28 -41.05
N ALA A 491 6.77 19.31 -41.56
CA ALA A 491 8.12 19.51 -42.06
C ALA A 491 8.26 19.33 -43.58
N GLU A 492 8.76 20.36 -44.27
CA GLU A 492 8.64 20.56 -45.72
C GLU A 492 9.97 20.36 -46.50
N GLY A 493 11.13 20.53 -45.85
CA GLY A 493 12.42 20.57 -46.56
C GLY A 493 13.66 20.58 -45.65
N ALA A 494 14.81 20.16 -46.20
CA ALA A 494 16.06 19.94 -45.46
C ALA A 494 16.63 21.24 -44.86
N GLY A 495 16.52 21.42 -43.54
CA GLY A 495 16.97 22.60 -42.79
C GLY A 495 16.48 22.58 -41.33
N THR A 496 16.37 23.73 -40.65
CA THR A 496 15.85 23.88 -39.26
C THR A 496 14.86 25.06 -39.10
N ALA A 497 13.94 25.02 -38.12
CA ALA A 497 12.89 26.06 -37.88
C ALA A 497 12.49 26.26 -36.40
N VAL A 498 11.71 27.31 -36.08
CA VAL A 498 11.26 27.76 -34.74
C VAL A 498 9.75 28.15 -34.72
N ILE A 499 8.99 27.95 -33.62
CA ILE A 499 7.53 28.19 -33.46
C ILE A 499 7.22 29.14 -32.28
N THR A 500 6.13 29.92 -32.23
CA THR A 500 5.79 30.89 -31.14
C THR A 500 4.27 31.16 -30.96
N ALA A 501 3.81 31.53 -29.75
CA ALA A 501 2.41 31.91 -29.41
C ALA A 501 2.25 33.30 -28.73
N THR A 502 1.07 33.95 -28.79
CA THR A 502 0.80 35.33 -28.26
C THR A 502 -0.69 35.60 -27.92
N THR A 503 -1.02 36.51 -26.98
CA THR A 503 -2.41 36.91 -26.62
C THR A 503 -3.19 37.68 -27.68
N ALA A 504 -4.52 37.66 -27.58
CA ALA A 504 -5.44 38.44 -28.43
C ALA A 504 -5.48 39.95 -28.14
N ASP A 505 -5.04 40.41 -26.97
CA ASP A 505 -4.74 41.83 -26.71
C ASP A 505 -3.33 42.23 -27.20
N GLY A 506 -2.53 41.26 -27.65
CA GLY A 506 -1.15 41.42 -28.14
C GLY A 506 -0.07 41.54 -27.08
N THR A 507 -0.38 41.47 -25.77
CA THR A 507 0.55 41.90 -24.71
C THR A 507 1.52 40.86 -24.11
N LYS A 508 1.52 39.55 -24.50
CA LYS A 508 2.34 38.47 -23.87
C LYS A 508 2.64 37.26 -24.82
N ASN A 509 3.77 36.50 -24.71
CA ASN A 509 4.20 35.42 -25.68
C ASN A 509 5.23 34.30 -25.21
N ALA A 510 5.52 33.22 -26.01
CA ALA A 510 6.56 32.13 -25.80
C ALA A 510 6.80 31.10 -27.02
N ALA A 511 7.83 30.20 -27.08
CA ALA A 511 8.38 29.51 -28.32
C ALA A 511 9.01 28.02 -28.34
N CYS A 512 9.26 27.36 -29.54
CA CYS A 512 9.72 25.92 -29.83
C CYS A 512 10.51 25.63 -31.21
N ASN A 513 10.97 24.41 -31.65
CA ASN A 513 11.94 24.12 -32.83
C ASN A 513 11.84 22.76 -33.70
N ILE A 514 12.43 22.58 -34.96
CA ILE A 514 12.29 21.43 -36.00
C ILE A 514 13.53 21.06 -36.98
N SER A 515 13.60 19.88 -37.74
CA SER A 515 14.63 19.41 -38.81
C SER A 515 14.24 18.24 -39.86
N VAL A 516 15.00 17.83 -40.97
CA VAL A 516 14.60 16.97 -42.22
C VAL A 516 15.67 16.19 -43.18
N ILE A 517 15.39 15.06 -43.98
CA ILE A 517 16.24 14.27 -45.04
C ILE A 517 15.56 13.40 -46.27
N LEU A 518 16.27 12.69 -47.26
CA LEU A 518 15.86 12.14 -48.68
C LEU A 518 16.36 10.70 -49.33
N ASN A 519 16.38 10.42 -50.71
CA ASN A 519 16.15 9.09 -51.53
C ASN A 519 17.17 8.51 -52.69
N LYS A 520 16.84 7.50 -53.62
CA LYS A 520 17.69 6.49 -54.47
C LYS A 520 17.17 5.99 -55.96
N PRO A 521 17.82 5.05 -56.80
CA PRO A 521 17.40 4.48 -58.20
C PRO A 521 17.39 2.89 -58.58
N ALA A 522 17.16 2.42 -59.88
CA ALA A 522 16.38 1.23 -60.56
C ALA A 522 16.84 -0.25 -61.00
N ALA A 523 15.95 -1.17 -61.55
CA ALA A 523 15.46 -2.52 -61.00
C ALA A 523 14.98 -3.78 -61.86
N LYS A 524 14.21 -4.77 -61.27
CA LYS A 524 13.59 -6.04 -61.82
C LYS A 524 12.18 -6.37 -61.24
N LEU A 525 11.34 -7.15 -61.93
CA LEU A 525 9.98 -7.59 -61.50
C LEU A 525 9.60 -9.03 -61.96
N ILE A 526 8.89 -9.78 -61.11
CA ILE A 526 8.32 -11.12 -61.40
C ILE A 526 6.83 -11.12 -61.02
N PHE A 527 5.94 -11.59 -61.90
CA PHE A 527 4.53 -11.84 -61.57
C PHE A 527 4.32 -13.30 -61.17
N THR A 528 3.72 -13.52 -60.00
CA THR A 528 3.45 -14.85 -59.43
C THR A 528 1.97 -14.99 -59.05
N PHE A 529 1.40 -16.17 -59.35
CA PHE A 529 -0.01 -16.48 -59.20
C PHE A 529 -0.17 -17.76 -58.39
N ASP A 530 -0.96 -17.74 -57.32
CA ASP A 530 -1.04 -18.85 -56.37
C ASP A 530 -2.36 -19.61 -56.49
N ASP A 531 -2.47 -20.73 -55.77
CA ASP A 531 -3.67 -21.56 -55.59
C ASP A 531 -4.33 -22.10 -56.89
N GLY A 532 -3.67 -21.91 -58.03
CA GLY A 532 -4.11 -22.40 -59.33
C GLY A 532 -5.42 -21.77 -59.84
N ASP A 533 -5.77 -20.54 -59.43
CA ASP A 533 -7.02 -19.90 -59.83
C ASP A 533 -7.15 -19.75 -61.37
N LYS A 534 -8.35 -20.04 -61.90
CA LYS A 534 -8.62 -20.07 -63.36
C LYS A 534 -8.45 -18.71 -64.04
N SER A 535 -8.47 -17.60 -63.30
CA SER A 535 -8.17 -16.26 -63.82
C SER A 535 -6.71 -16.08 -64.26
N ALA A 536 -5.76 -16.85 -63.71
CA ALA A 536 -4.36 -16.83 -64.14
C ALA A 536 -4.25 -17.14 -65.65
N LEU A 537 -4.95 -18.21 -66.10
CA LEU A 537 -5.04 -18.58 -67.52
C LEU A 537 -6.00 -17.69 -68.32
N SER A 538 -7.20 -17.42 -67.79
CA SER A 538 -8.29 -16.82 -68.57
C SER A 538 -8.27 -15.28 -68.64
N VAL A 539 -7.53 -14.62 -67.76
CA VAL A 539 -7.46 -13.16 -67.65
C VAL A 539 -6.03 -12.64 -67.61
N ALA A 540 -5.20 -13.13 -66.67
CA ALA A 540 -3.88 -12.55 -66.43
C ALA A 540 -2.84 -12.87 -67.53
N ALA A 541 -2.80 -14.12 -67.99
CA ALA A 541 -1.91 -14.54 -69.06
C ALA A 541 -2.14 -13.81 -70.40
N PRO A 542 -3.39 -13.64 -70.90
CA PRO A 542 -3.67 -12.75 -72.03
C PRO A 542 -3.14 -11.33 -71.87
N ILE A 543 -3.33 -10.72 -70.68
CA ILE A 543 -2.94 -9.32 -70.40
C ILE A 543 -1.40 -9.15 -70.39
N LEU A 544 -0.68 -10.05 -69.73
CA LEU A 544 0.79 -10.04 -69.71
C LEU A 544 1.35 -10.36 -71.10
N TYR A 545 0.83 -11.38 -71.78
CA TYR A 545 1.29 -11.80 -73.11
C TYR A 545 1.09 -10.70 -74.18
N ALA A 546 0.01 -9.92 -74.09
CA ALA A 546 -0.23 -8.75 -74.95
C ALA A 546 0.83 -7.63 -74.80
N LYS A 547 1.66 -7.68 -73.75
CA LYS A 547 2.81 -6.79 -73.52
C LYS A 547 4.17 -7.47 -73.74
N GLY A 548 4.18 -8.73 -74.20
CA GLY A 548 5.37 -9.57 -74.29
C GLY A 548 5.88 -10.10 -72.93
N LEU A 549 5.06 -9.98 -71.88
CA LEU A 549 5.41 -10.34 -70.51
C LEU A 549 4.84 -11.72 -70.15
N LYS A 550 5.35 -12.32 -69.07
CA LYS A 550 4.95 -13.64 -68.57
C LYS A 550 4.98 -13.68 -67.04
N GLY A 551 4.53 -14.78 -66.46
CA GLY A 551 4.52 -15.00 -65.01
C GLY A 551 4.85 -16.44 -64.61
N THR A 552 4.60 -16.73 -63.34
CA THR A 552 4.73 -18.05 -62.72
C THR A 552 3.42 -18.36 -62.00
N ALA A 553 2.86 -19.56 -62.16
CA ALA A 553 1.75 -20.02 -61.34
C ALA A 553 2.22 -21.10 -60.36
N TYR A 554 2.18 -20.83 -59.05
CA TYR A 554 2.44 -21.82 -58.01
C TYR A 554 1.17 -22.64 -57.79
N VAL A 555 1.27 -23.96 -57.99
CA VAL A 555 0.10 -24.85 -58.04
C VAL A 555 0.34 -26.13 -57.24
N GLY A 556 -0.75 -26.61 -56.65
CA GLY A 556 -0.82 -27.93 -56.04
C GLY A 556 -1.41 -28.97 -57.01
N ARG A 557 -0.96 -30.21 -56.86
CA ARG A 557 -1.57 -31.42 -57.39
C ARG A 557 -3.04 -31.49 -56.99
N ASP A 558 -3.91 -32.00 -57.86
CA ASP A 558 -5.31 -32.30 -57.52
C ASP A 558 -6.11 -31.08 -56.99
N ILE A 559 -5.63 -29.85 -57.21
CA ILE A 559 -6.25 -28.59 -56.77
C ILE A 559 -7.56 -28.26 -57.51
N ASP A 560 -7.82 -28.95 -58.63
CA ASP A 560 -9.09 -28.98 -59.35
C ASP A 560 -10.17 -29.83 -58.65
N LYS A 561 -9.83 -30.49 -57.53
CA LYS A 561 -10.73 -31.27 -56.67
C LYS A 561 -11.04 -30.58 -55.35
N GLN A 562 -10.50 -29.38 -55.13
CA GLN A 562 -10.79 -28.52 -53.99
C GLN A 562 -12.00 -27.62 -54.30
N ASP A 563 -13.07 -27.72 -53.51
CA ASP A 563 -14.26 -26.87 -53.69
C ASP A 563 -14.09 -25.53 -52.95
N TRP A 564 -13.34 -24.62 -53.56
CA TRP A 564 -13.05 -23.27 -53.03
C TRP A 564 -13.91 -22.18 -53.69
N GLY A 565 -14.90 -22.54 -54.50
CA GLY A 565 -15.91 -21.62 -55.05
C GLY A 565 -15.46 -20.63 -56.13
N THR A 566 -14.17 -20.30 -56.27
CA THR A 566 -13.66 -19.39 -57.33
C THR A 566 -13.45 -20.09 -58.69
N GLY A 567 -13.14 -21.39 -58.64
CA GLY A 567 -12.82 -22.21 -59.81
C GLY A 567 -11.32 -22.23 -60.09
N THR A 568 -10.68 -23.35 -59.80
CA THR A 568 -9.26 -23.61 -60.07
C THR A 568 -9.04 -24.16 -61.49
N MET A 569 -7.79 -24.18 -61.93
CA MET A 569 -7.37 -24.77 -63.20
C MET A 569 -7.27 -26.29 -63.10
N SER A 570 -7.87 -26.98 -64.07
CA SER A 570 -7.56 -28.40 -64.31
C SER A 570 -6.11 -28.57 -64.80
N ALA A 571 -5.57 -29.78 -64.67
CA ALA A 571 -4.24 -30.10 -65.20
C ALA A 571 -4.08 -29.75 -66.70
N SER A 572 -5.14 -29.87 -67.51
CA SER A 572 -5.12 -29.48 -68.93
C SER A 572 -4.96 -27.97 -69.13
N GLU A 573 -5.45 -27.16 -68.20
CA GLU A 573 -5.42 -25.69 -68.26
C GLU A 573 -4.09 -25.14 -67.74
N MET A 574 -3.53 -25.75 -66.68
CA MET A 574 -2.14 -25.52 -66.27
C MET A 574 -1.16 -25.82 -67.42
N GLY A 575 -1.36 -26.94 -68.12
CA GLY A 575 -0.59 -27.29 -69.31
C GLY A 575 -0.63 -26.22 -70.41
N GLN A 576 -1.71 -25.44 -70.51
CA GLN A 576 -1.81 -24.32 -71.45
C GLN A 576 -0.99 -23.09 -70.99
N LEU A 577 -0.99 -22.74 -69.69
CA LEU A 577 -0.08 -21.72 -69.15
C LEU A 577 1.39 -22.07 -69.46
N TYR A 578 1.77 -23.32 -69.20
CA TYR A 578 3.14 -23.79 -69.38
C TYR A 578 3.58 -23.84 -70.85
N SER A 579 2.70 -24.30 -71.74
CA SER A 579 3.07 -24.65 -73.13
C SER A 579 2.75 -23.56 -74.16
N TYR A 580 1.73 -22.73 -73.91
CA TYR A 580 1.30 -21.68 -74.85
C TYR A 580 1.75 -20.28 -74.41
N TYR A 581 1.53 -19.93 -73.14
CA TYR A 581 1.93 -18.62 -72.60
C TYR A 581 3.38 -18.57 -72.11
N GLY A 582 4.07 -19.72 -72.03
CA GLY A 582 5.46 -19.80 -71.59
C GLY A 582 5.68 -19.50 -70.11
N TRP A 583 4.64 -19.64 -69.29
CA TRP A 583 4.72 -19.42 -67.84
C TRP A 583 5.36 -20.62 -67.12
N ASP A 584 5.93 -20.38 -65.95
CA ASP A 584 6.42 -21.48 -65.10
C ASP A 584 5.32 -22.00 -64.17
N LEU A 585 5.33 -23.30 -63.87
CA LEU A 585 4.42 -23.93 -62.91
C LEU A 585 5.20 -24.32 -61.65
N GLY A 586 5.10 -23.47 -60.63
CA GLY A 586 5.80 -23.59 -59.36
C GLY A 586 5.18 -24.61 -58.40
N ASN A 587 5.98 -25.10 -57.47
CA ASN A 587 5.55 -26.06 -56.44
C ASN A 587 4.84 -25.36 -55.27
N HIS A 588 3.56 -25.69 -55.06
CA HIS A 588 2.78 -25.29 -53.87
C HIS A 588 2.16 -26.51 -53.18
N THR A 589 1.97 -26.46 -51.86
CA THR A 589 1.21 -27.51 -51.15
C THR A 589 -0.27 -27.16 -51.12
N ILE A 590 -1.14 -28.14 -51.35
CA ILE A 590 -2.60 -27.95 -51.43
C ILE A 590 -3.21 -27.54 -50.07
N ASN A 591 -2.66 -28.07 -48.99
CA ASN A 591 -3.15 -27.82 -47.63
C ASN A 591 -2.31 -26.72 -46.97
N HIS A 592 -2.97 -25.65 -46.54
CA HIS A 592 -2.34 -24.60 -45.75
C HIS A 592 -2.41 -25.00 -44.27
N TYR A 593 -1.42 -25.79 -43.82
CA TYR A 593 -1.36 -26.30 -42.45
C TYR A 593 -1.38 -25.15 -41.44
N SER A 594 -2.37 -25.19 -40.52
CA SER A 594 -2.83 -24.04 -39.74
C SER A 594 -1.85 -23.61 -38.65
N GLY A 595 -0.86 -22.79 -39.02
CA GLY A 595 0.08 -22.20 -38.08
C GLY A 595 1.33 -21.59 -38.75
N GLY A 596 1.84 -22.21 -39.82
CA GLY A 596 3.01 -21.74 -40.58
C GLY A 596 4.36 -21.77 -39.86
N TYR A 597 4.38 -21.82 -38.52
CA TYR A 597 5.58 -21.69 -37.68
C TYR A 597 5.91 -22.95 -36.86
N ASP A 598 5.39 -24.11 -37.26
CA ASP A 598 5.67 -25.37 -36.56
C ASP A 598 7.15 -25.76 -36.70
N THR A 599 7.88 -25.59 -35.60
CA THR A 599 9.29 -25.97 -35.46
C THR A 599 9.46 -27.41 -34.95
N ASP A 600 8.35 -28.13 -34.73
CA ASP A 600 8.37 -29.53 -34.33
C ASP A 600 8.61 -30.49 -35.50
N GLU A 601 9.09 -31.68 -35.16
CA GLU A 601 9.55 -32.69 -36.11
C GLU A 601 8.41 -33.33 -36.92
N ALA A 602 7.17 -33.36 -36.39
CA ALA A 602 6.03 -34.01 -37.04
C ALA A 602 5.41 -33.11 -38.14
N SER A 603 5.25 -31.83 -37.87
CA SER A 603 4.82 -30.86 -38.90
C SER A 603 5.89 -30.66 -39.98
N LEU A 604 7.17 -30.61 -39.61
CA LEU A 604 8.28 -30.58 -40.59
C LEU A 604 8.29 -31.83 -41.50
N ALA A 605 8.07 -33.03 -40.96
CA ALA A 605 7.94 -34.25 -41.74
C ALA A 605 6.69 -34.23 -42.67
N THR A 606 5.59 -33.62 -42.22
CA THR A 606 4.36 -33.47 -43.01
C THR A 606 4.56 -32.52 -44.19
N LEU A 607 5.18 -31.35 -43.97
CA LEU A 607 5.51 -30.39 -45.02
C LEU A 607 6.49 -30.98 -46.05
N ARG A 608 7.50 -31.74 -45.60
CA ARG A 608 8.42 -32.48 -46.49
C ARG A 608 7.67 -33.39 -47.46
N ALA A 609 6.71 -34.17 -46.97
CA ALA A 609 5.94 -35.08 -47.80
C ALA A 609 5.08 -34.33 -48.83
N ALA A 610 4.42 -33.25 -48.42
CA ALA A 610 3.54 -32.47 -49.27
C ALA A 610 4.27 -31.80 -50.45
N TYR A 611 5.42 -31.16 -50.21
CA TYR A 611 6.22 -30.54 -51.28
C TYR A 611 6.82 -31.58 -52.25
N LEU A 612 7.24 -32.74 -51.74
CA LEU A 612 7.86 -33.79 -52.56
C LEU A 612 6.84 -34.49 -53.46
N ASP A 613 5.63 -34.78 -52.97
CA ASP A 613 4.57 -35.36 -53.80
C ASP A 613 4.17 -34.40 -54.93
N ASN A 614 3.99 -33.11 -54.63
CA ASN A 614 3.64 -32.12 -55.64
C ASN A 614 4.75 -31.89 -56.68
N GLN A 615 6.02 -31.84 -56.25
CA GLN A 615 7.16 -31.76 -57.17
C GLN A 615 7.20 -32.94 -58.14
N ASN A 616 7.06 -34.17 -57.61
CA ASN A 616 7.01 -35.39 -58.42
C ASN A 616 5.83 -35.38 -59.39
N TRP A 617 4.67 -34.86 -58.98
CA TRP A 617 3.52 -34.67 -59.86
C TRP A 617 3.81 -33.68 -60.99
N LEU A 618 4.31 -32.47 -60.71
CA LEU A 618 4.68 -31.48 -61.74
C LEU A 618 5.69 -32.04 -62.76
N ILE A 619 6.69 -32.79 -62.28
CA ILE A 619 7.67 -33.49 -63.12
C ILE A 619 6.98 -34.57 -63.96
N SER A 620 6.04 -35.34 -63.40
CA SER A 620 5.28 -36.37 -64.13
C SER A 620 4.42 -35.83 -65.28
N GLN A 621 3.97 -34.58 -65.17
CA GLN A 621 3.23 -33.88 -66.24
C GLN A 621 4.17 -33.24 -67.29
N GLY A 622 5.49 -33.28 -67.07
CA GLY A 622 6.50 -32.65 -67.94
C GLY A 622 6.72 -31.15 -67.70
N TRP A 623 6.17 -30.58 -66.63
CA TRP A 623 6.21 -29.14 -66.34
C TRP A 623 7.46 -28.73 -65.55
N THR A 624 8.61 -29.20 -66.00
CA THR A 624 9.87 -29.20 -65.26
C THR A 624 10.48 -27.82 -64.96
N ARG A 625 10.21 -26.77 -65.76
CA ARG A 625 10.81 -25.44 -65.53
C ARG A 625 10.52 -24.89 -64.13
N GLY A 626 9.27 -24.97 -63.69
CA GLY A 626 8.83 -24.41 -62.41
C GLY A 626 8.87 -25.40 -61.24
N ALA A 627 8.92 -26.72 -61.49
CA ALA A 627 8.73 -27.75 -60.45
C ALA A 627 9.74 -27.69 -59.27
N TYR A 628 10.92 -27.10 -59.49
CA TYR A 628 11.93 -26.89 -58.45
C TYR A 628 11.90 -25.49 -57.82
N HIS A 629 10.92 -24.66 -58.15
CA HIS A 629 10.72 -23.34 -57.55
C HIS A 629 9.45 -23.39 -56.70
N ALA A 630 9.59 -23.20 -55.38
CA ALA A 630 8.50 -23.33 -54.42
C ALA A 630 8.03 -21.98 -53.87
N ALA A 631 6.87 -21.97 -53.20
CA ALA A 631 6.42 -20.88 -52.34
C ALA A 631 5.92 -21.45 -51.02
N TYR A 632 6.07 -20.67 -49.93
CA TYR A 632 5.68 -21.09 -48.58
C TYR A 632 4.19 -20.89 -48.31
N PRO A 633 3.44 -21.92 -47.82
CA PRO A 633 2.09 -21.75 -47.31
C PRO A 633 2.03 -20.68 -46.23
N PHE A 634 1.12 -19.71 -46.39
CA PHE A 634 1.05 -18.48 -45.59
C PHE A 634 2.33 -17.62 -45.55
N GLY A 635 3.39 -17.99 -46.28
CA GLY A 635 4.66 -17.28 -46.39
C GLY A 635 5.71 -17.58 -45.34
N ALA A 636 5.43 -18.46 -44.39
CA ALA A 636 6.28 -18.72 -43.22
C ALA A 636 7.33 -19.83 -43.48
N TYR A 637 8.50 -19.70 -42.83
CA TYR A 637 9.63 -20.61 -43.03
C TYR A 637 10.43 -20.84 -41.74
N SER A 638 11.22 -21.92 -41.73
CA SER A 638 12.24 -22.23 -40.72
C SER A 638 13.52 -22.71 -41.40
N GLU A 639 14.67 -22.67 -40.72
CA GLU A 639 15.93 -23.19 -41.29
C GLU A 639 15.86 -24.71 -41.53
N GLN A 640 15.13 -25.44 -40.67
CA GLN A 640 14.85 -26.87 -40.84
C GLN A 640 14.03 -27.12 -42.12
N LEU A 641 13.01 -26.30 -42.40
CA LEU A 641 12.23 -26.41 -43.63
C LEU A 641 13.07 -26.03 -44.86
N ILE A 642 13.97 -25.06 -44.74
CA ILE A 642 14.92 -24.70 -45.81
C ILE A 642 15.88 -25.86 -46.11
N ASP A 643 16.40 -26.55 -45.10
CA ASP A 643 17.23 -27.76 -45.29
C ASP A 643 16.42 -28.92 -45.91
N ILE A 644 15.16 -29.10 -45.51
CA ILE A 644 14.22 -30.06 -46.14
C ILE A 644 14.00 -29.73 -47.62
N LEU A 645 13.80 -28.45 -47.98
CA LEU A 645 13.62 -28.04 -49.38
C LEU A 645 14.87 -28.28 -50.22
N LYS A 646 16.08 -28.04 -49.68
CA LYS A 646 17.34 -28.43 -50.33
C LYS A 646 17.42 -29.94 -50.54
N GLU A 647 17.03 -30.73 -49.55
CA GLU A 647 17.09 -32.21 -49.61
C GLU A 647 16.14 -32.79 -50.66
N ILE A 648 15.01 -32.13 -50.95
CA ILE A 648 14.13 -32.45 -52.09
C ILE A 648 14.48 -31.66 -53.37
N GLY A 649 15.70 -31.12 -53.47
CA GLY A 649 16.26 -30.54 -54.69
C GLY A 649 15.61 -29.24 -55.19
N VAL A 650 14.69 -28.61 -54.44
CA VAL A 650 14.13 -27.28 -54.75
C VAL A 650 15.28 -26.27 -54.87
N LYS A 651 15.25 -25.42 -55.88
CA LYS A 651 16.29 -24.42 -56.18
C LYS A 651 15.98 -23.03 -55.64
N THR A 652 14.70 -22.67 -55.52
CA THR A 652 14.28 -21.41 -54.88
C THR A 652 13.00 -21.57 -54.07
N CYS A 653 12.80 -20.74 -53.05
CA CYS A 653 11.53 -20.61 -52.34
C CYS A 653 11.23 -19.14 -51.99
N ARG A 654 9.95 -18.75 -52.02
CA ARG A 654 9.50 -17.39 -51.68
C ARG A 654 8.47 -17.34 -50.54
N THR A 655 8.48 -16.24 -49.78
CA THR A 655 7.45 -15.88 -48.80
C THR A 655 6.20 -15.32 -49.49
N THR A 656 5.15 -14.97 -48.73
CA THR A 656 3.95 -14.26 -49.22
C THR A 656 3.96 -12.76 -48.89
N TRP A 657 4.80 -12.34 -47.95
CA TRP A 657 4.95 -10.95 -47.51
C TRP A 657 6.41 -10.50 -47.55
N GLY A 658 6.63 -9.25 -47.95
CA GLY A 658 7.91 -8.57 -47.96
C GLY A 658 8.06 -7.61 -49.15
N ASP A 659 8.83 -6.56 -48.94
CA ASP A 659 9.16 -5.54 -49.95
C ASP A 659 10.18 -6.08 -50.97
N ALA A 660 10.39 -5.35 -52.07
CA ALA A 660 11.38 -5.72 -53.09
C ALA A 660 12.81 -5.95 -52.53
N GLN A 661 13.55 -6.89 -53.11
CA GLN A 661 14.85 -7.39 -52.58
C GLN A 661 16.07 -7.02 -53.44
N SER A 662 17.23 -6.78 -52.83
CA SER A 662 18.47 -6.45 -53.56
C SER A 662 19.04 -7.58 -54.42
N LEU A 663 19.90 -7.23 -55.40
CA LEU A 663 20.81 -8.16 -56.07
C LEU A 663 22.26 -7.92 -55.62
N PRO A 664 23.05 -8.99 -55.36
CA PRO A 664 22.65 -10.39 -55.28
C PRO A 664 21.64 -10.64 -54.15
N VAL A 665 20.79 -11.65 -54.29
CA VAL A 665 19.83 -12.03 -53.24
C VAL A 665 20.54 -12.67 -52.05
N GLU A 666 20.05 -12.39 -50.84
CA GLU A 666 20.59 -12.93 -49.59
C GLU A 666 20.41 -14.46 -49.49
N SER A 667 19.32 -14.99 -50.04
CA SER A 667 19.06 -16.42 -50.13
C SER A 667 18.05 -16.74 -51.23
N LEU A 668 18.35 -17.75 -52.05
CA LEU A 668 17.40 -18.31 -53.02
C LEU A 668 16.16 -18.95 -52.35
N TYR A 669 16.24 -19.29 -51.06
CA TYR A 669 15.16 -19.94 -50.30
C TYR A 669 14.37 -18.98 -49.41
N LYS A 670 14.62 -17.67 -49.48
CA LYS A 670 13.92 -16.63 -48.69
C LYS A 670 13.54 -15.43 -49.56
N LEU A 671 13.11 -15.69 -50.80
CA LEU A 671 12.74 -14.61 -51.73
C LEU A 671 11.48 -13.89 -51.21
N LYS A 672 11.51 -12.56 -51.17
CA LYS A 672 10.38 -11.74 -50.70
C LYS A 672 9.35 -11.56 -51.81
N SER A 673 8.07 -11.50 -51.47
CA SER A 673 7.03 -11.07 -52.41
C SER A 673 5.97 -10.18 -51.78
N PHE A 674 5.47 -9.24 -52.57
CA PHE A 674 4.44 -8.27 -52.23
C PHE A 674 3.07 -8.77 -52.70
N ASN A 675 2.16 -9.01 -51.77
CA ASN A 675 0.83 -9.57 -52.03
C ASN A 675 -0.15 -8.49 -52.55
N ILE A 676 -0.68 -8.68 -53.77
CA ILE A 676 -1.63 -7.74 -54.38
C ILE A 676 -3.04 -7.96 -53.81
N MET A 677 -3.29 -7.28 -52.70
CA MET A 677 -4.57 -7.30 -51.95
C MET A 677 -5.29 -5.95 -51.95
N THR A 678 -4.75 -4.96 -52.68
CA THR A 678 -4.86 -3.55 -52.30
C THR A 678 -5.19 -2.62 -53.48
N GLU A 679 -5.36 -1.33 -53.17
CA GLU A 679 -5.64 -0.28 -54.14
C GLU A 679 -4.54 -0.13 -55.20
N GLU A 680 -4.94 0.24 -56.42
CA GLU A 680 -4.06 0.41 -57.58
C GLU A 680 -2.84 1.31 -57.31
N LYS A 681 -2.99 2.31 -56.43
CA LYS A 681 -1.90 3.22 -56.08
C LYS A 681 -0.76 2.50 -55.36
N LEU A 682 -1.04 1.67 -54.35
CA LEU A 682 -0.01 1.02 -53.52
C LEU A 682 0.88 0.08 -54.32
N ILE A 683 0.32 -0.59 -55.32
CA ILE A 683 1.05 -1.48 -56.23
C ILE A 683 2.00 -0.67 -57.13
N LYS A 684 1.58 0.54 -57.54
CA LYS A 684 2.40 1.47 -58.31
C LYS A 684 3.48 2.12 -57.45
N ASP A 685 3.15 2.48 -56.21
CA ASP A 685 4.11 2.97 -55.21
C ASP A 685 5.23 1.96 -54.94
N GLU A 686 4.93 0.66 -54.86
CA GLU A 686 5.95 -0.40 -54.70
C GLU A 686 6.75 -0.64 -55.99
N ILE A 687 6.15 -0.50 -57.18
CA ILE A 687 6.88 -0.54 -58.46
C ILE A 687 7.82 0.68 -58.57
N ASP A 688 7.37 1.87 -58.17
CA ASP A 688 8.20 3.08 -58.10
C ASP A 688 9.32 2.88 -57.09
N GLY A 689 9.01 2.45 -55.86
CA GLY A 689 10.00 2.14 -54.83
C GLY A 689 11.02 1.10 -55.30
N THR A 690 10.59 0.07 -56.02
CA THR A 690 11.45 -0.93 -56.66
C THR A 690 12.40 -0.29 -57.67
N VAL A 691 11.86 0.53 -58.59
CA VAL A 691 12.57 1.32 -59.61
C VAL A 691 13.40 2.47 -59.02
N ASP A 692 13.16 2.86 -57.79
CA ASP A 692 14.02 3.77 -57.01
C ASP A 692 15.03 3.00 -56.15
N ASN A 693 15.06 1.66 -56.16
CA ASN A 693 15.94 0.90 -55.27
C ASN A 693 16.84 -0.17 -55.92
N ASN A 694 16.67 -0.47 -57.21
CA ASN A 694 17.41 -1.52 -57.93
C ASN A 694 17.16 -2.91 -57.35
N TYR A 695 15.90 -3.17 -57.04
CA TYR A 695 15.48 -4.40 -56.38
C TYR A 695 14.74 -5.32 -57.36
N THR A 696 14.60 -6.59 -56.97
CA THR A 696 13.68 -7.53 -57.59
C THR A 696 12.39 -7.51 -56.80
N LEU A 697 11.33 -6.99 -57.39
CA LEU A 697 9.97 -7.15 -56.86
C LEU A 697 9.41 -8.49 -57.32
N ILE A 698 8.80 -9.24 -56.42
CA ILE A 698 7.95 -10.38 -56.78
C ILE A 698 6.53 -9.98 -56.38
N LEU A 699 5.63 -9.83 -57.35
CA LEU A 699 4.22 -9.55 -57.11
C LEU A 699 3.47 -10.87 -57.00
N MET A 700 2.74 -11.07 -55.90
CA MET A 700 1.95 -12.27 -55.62
C MET A 700 0.46 -11.97 -55.73
N ILE A 701 -0.28 -12.85 -56.41
CA ILE A 701 -1.70 -12.68 -56.75
C ILE A 701 -2.37 -14.05 -56.55
N HIS A 702 -3.58 -14.12 -55.98
CA HIS A 702 -4.36 -15.37 -56.02
C HIS A 702 -5.23 -15.39 -57.29
N GLY A 703 -6.10 -14.39 -57.51
CA GLY A 703 -6.93 -14.27 -58.72
C GLY A 703 -7.06 -12.87 -59.32
N VAL A 704 -7.62 -12.77 -60.53
CA VAL A 704 -7.88 -11.53 -61.29
C VAL A 704 -9.27 -11.54 -61.94
N GLY A 705 -10.21 -10.71 -61.47
CA GLY A 705 -11.63 -10.79 -61.83
C GLY A 705 -12.35 -9.46 -61.99
N ALA A 706 -13.58 -9.48 -62.51
CA ALA A 706 -14.36 -8.26 -62.80
C ALA A 706 -14.67 -7.41 -61.55
N THR A 707 -14.73 -8.05 -60.38
CA THR A 707 -14.90 -7.47 -59.05
C THR A 707 -13.72 -7.84 -58.17
N ALA A 708 -13.24 -6.90 -57.35
CA ALA A 708 -12.25 -7.21 -56.33
C ALA A 708 -12.88 -7.95 -55.13
N ASN A 709 -12.11 -8.81 -54.47
CA ASN A 709 -12.42 -9.42 -53.17
C ASN A 709 -11.10 -9.76 -52.44
N GLU A 710 -11.18 -10.44 -51.29
CA GLU A 710 -10.02 -10.81 -50.43
C GLU A 710 -8.97 -11.71 -51.12
N TYR A 711 -9.22 -12.25 -52.31
CA TYR A 711 -8.25 -13.05 -53.08
C TYR A 711 -8.11 -12.59 -54.54
N THR A 712 -8.99 -11.70 -55.00
CA THR A 712 -9.15 -11.33 -56.41
C THR A 712 -8.83 -9.86 -56.65
N VAL A 713 -7.79 -9.60 -57.45
CA VAL A 713 -7.48 -8.26 -57.97
C VAL A 713 -8.49 -7.90 -59.06
N LYS A 714 -8.98 -6.65 -59.09
CA LYS A 714 -9.87 -6.23 -60.18
C LYS A 714 -9.13 -6.24 -61.52
N THR A 715 -9.71 -6.81 -62.58
CA THR A 715 -9.08 -6.88 -63.93
C THR A 715 -8.60 -5.52 -64.43
N SER A 716 -9.34 -4.43 -64.17
CA SER A 716 -8.92 -3.07 -64.54
C SER A 716 -7.69 -2.59 -63.78
N ILE A 717 -7.54 -2.97 -62.51
CA ILE A 717 -6.37 -2.64 -61.68
C ILE A 717 -5.17 -3.45 -62.15
N PHE A 718 -5.32 -4.76 -62.35
CA PHE A 718 -4.26 -5.61 -62.88
C PHE A 718 -3.77 -5.13 -64.25
N GLN A 719 -4.70 -4.81 -65.17
CA GLN A 719 -4.38 -4.18 -66.46
C GLN A 719 -3.60 -2.88 -66.27
N SER A 720 -4.07 -1.96 -65.41
CA SER A 720 -3.43 -0.68 -65.15
C SER A 720 -2.03 -0.80 -64.50
N VAL A 721 -1.81 -1.83 -63.67
CA VAL A 721 -0.49 -2.17 -63.10
C VAL A 721 0.45 -2.74 -64.16
N VAL A 722 -0.02 -3.65 -65.01
CA VAL A 722 0.76 -4.20 -66.13
C VAL A 722 1.09 -3.11 -67.16
N ASP A 723 0.15 -2.21 -67.47
CA ASP A 723 0.40 -1.03 -68.28
C ASP A 723 1.47 -0.13 -67.66
N TYR A 724 1.40 0.13 -66.35
CA TYR A 724 2.35 0.97 -65.63
C TYR A 724 3.77 0.37 -65.58
N ALA A 725 3.89 -0.90 -65.19
CA ALA A 725 5.15 -1.63 -65.25
C ALA A 725 5.74 -1.61 -66.68
N SER A 726 4.90 -1.75 -67.72
CA SER A 726 5.35 -1.70 -69.11
C SER A 726 5.95 -0.34 -69.52
N GLN A 727 5.61 0.76 -68.84
CA GLN A 727 6.27 2.07 -69.06
C GLN A 727 7.69 2.09 -68.51
N TYR A 728 7.97 1.41 -67.41
CA TYR A 728 9.35 1.26 -66.89
C TYR A 728 10.17 0.25 -67.67
N VAL A 729 9.55 -0.82 -68.18
CA VAL A 729 10.18 -1.73 -69.16
C VAL A 729 10.60 -0.97 -70.43
N GLN A 730 9.70 -0.12 -70.98
CA GLN A 730 10.02 0.72 -72.14
C GLN A 730 11.09 1.80 -71.86
N GLN A 731 11.29 2.19 -70.59
CA GLN A 731 12.38 3.08 -70.17
C GLN A 731 13.71 2.33 -69.91
N GLY A 732 13.74 1.00 -69.95
CA GLY A 732 14.92 0.22 -69.53
C GLY A 732 15.23 0.29 -68.02
N LYS A 733 14.22 0.62 -67.20
CA LYS A 733 14.34 0.76 -65.73
C LYS A 733 13.88 -0.49 -64.96
N LEU A 734 13.24 -1.44 -65.64
CA LEU A 734 12.61 -2.61 -65.05
C LEU A 734 12.58 -3.76 -66.08
N ASP A 735 13.04 -4.96 -65.73
CA ASP A 735 12.82 -6.16 -66.56
C ASP A 735 11.74 -7.04 -65.92
N VAL A 736 10.88 -7.67 -66.73
CA VAL A 736 9.81 -8.56 -66.27
C VAL A 736 10.01 -9.99 -66.80
N MET A 737 9.98 -10.99 -65.92
CA MET A 737 10.32 -12.39 -66.23
C MET A 737 9.59 -13.41 -65.34
N SER A 738 9.69 -14.71 -65.64
CA SER A 738 9.24 -15.80 -64.76
C SER A 738 10.32 -16.24 -63.76
N ILE A 739 9.97 -17.07 -62.77
CA ILE A 739 10.91 -17.46 -61.71
C ILE A 739 12.07 -18.33 -62.20
N SER A 740 11.85 -19.24 -63.16
CA SER A 740 12.94 -20.06 -63.70
C SER A 740 13.81 -19.27 -64.66
N GLU A 741 13.27 -18.30 -65.41
CA GLU A 741 14.08 -17.39 -66.23
C GLU A 741 14.94 -16.48 -65.36
N TRP A 742 14.38 -15.94 -64.28
CA TRP A 742 15.13 -15.18 -63.28
C TRP A 742 16.27 -16.02 -62.67
N TYR A 743 15.99 -17.25 -62.24
CA TYR A 743 17.01 -18.16 -61.70
C TYR A 743 18.08 -18.54 -62.75
N ASN A 744 17.66 -18.87 -63.98
CA ASN A 744 18.60 -19.24 -65.05
C ASN A 744 19.45 -18.05 -65.53
N SER A 745 19.01 -16.80 -65.32
CA SER A 745 19.81 -15.59 -65.60
C SER A 745 21.07 -15.46 -64.73
N LEU A 746 21.20 -16.29 -63.68
CA LEU A 746 22.36 -16.35 -62.78
C LEU A 746 23.54 -17.16 -63.36
N GLY A 747 23.31 -18.04 -64.34
CA GLY A 747 24.34 -18.81 -65.07
C GLY A 747 24.72 -20.18 -64.48
N GLN A 748 25.37 -21.02 -65.31
CA GLN A 748 25.90 -22.34 -64.90
C GLN A 748 27.33 -22.27 -64.37
N VAL A 749 27.61 -23.06 -63.33
CA VAL A 749 28.88 -23.05 -62.60
C VAL A 749 29.19 -24.47 -62.06
N SER A 750 30.42 -24.97 -62.24
CA SER A 750 30.83 -26.35 -61.87
C SER A 750 31.45 -26.44 -60.47
N VAL A 751 31.55 -27.65 -59.89
CA VAL A 751 32.27 -27.84 -58.62
C VAL A 751 33.78 -27.92 -58.84
N GLU A 752 34.47 -26.85 -58.46
CA GLU A 752 35.93 -26.77 -58.51
C GLU A 752 36.56 -27.71 -57.47
N SER A 753 35.99 -27.72 -56.26
CA SER A 753 36.40 -28.59 -55.14
C SER A 753 35.20 -28.99 -54.29
N VAL A 754 35.24 -30.23 -53.78
CA VAL A 754 34.49 -30.62 -52.59
C VAL A 754 35.44 -30.68 -51.41
N ALA A 755 35.03 -30.11 -50.28
CA ALA A 755 35.67 -30.29 -49.01
C ALA A 755 34.66 -30.88 -48.04
N LEU A 756 35.03 -31.94 -47.31
CA LEU A 756 34.28 -32.28 -46.11
C LEU A 756 34.56 -31.23 -45.03
N ASN A 757 33.54 -30.89 -44.26
CA ASN A 757 33.67 -30.11 -43.03
C ASN A 757 34.71 -30.71 -42.05
N LYS A 758 35.01 -32.01 -42.16
CA LYS A 758 35.99 -32.76 -41.36
C LYS A 758 36.73 -33.79 -42.23
N THR A 759 38.06 -33.76 -42.23
CA THR A 759 38.93 -34.80 -42.83
C THR A 759 39.29 -35.93 -41.85
N SER A 760 38.98 -35.72 -40.57
CA SER A 760 38.87 -36.77 -39.56
C SER A 760 37.90 -36.31 -38.48
N THR A 761 37.19 -37.24 -37.86
CA THR A 761 36.41 -36.98 -36.64
C THR A 761 36.65 -38.09 -35.63
N THR A 762 36.36 -37.82 -34.35
CA THR A 762 36.32 -38.87 -33.32
C THR A 762 34.94 -38.92 -32.69
N LEU A 763 34.18 -39.96 -33.00
CA LEU A 763 32.90 -40.24 -32.36
C LEU A 763 33.16 -40.92 -31.02
N THR A 764 32.75 -40.25 -29.95
CA THR A 764 33.13 -40.64 -28.57
C THR A 764 32.05 -41.40 -27.80
N SER A 765 30.91 -41.68 -28.44
CA SER A 765 29.74 -42.33 -27.85
C SER A 765 29.15 -43.41 -28.76
N GLU A 766 28.60 -44.46 -28.14
CA GLU A 766 27.79 -45.46 -28.83
C GLU A 766 26.50 -44.82 -29.35
N GLY A 767 26.15 -45.05 -30.62
CA GLY A 767 25.04 -44.36 -31.29
C GLY A 767 25.30 -42.87 -31.57
N GLY A 768 26.48 -42.34 -31.21
CA GLY A 768 26.85 -40.96 -31.50
C GLY A 768 26.95 -40.72 -33.01
N THR A 769 26.33 -39.64 -33.48
CA THR A 769 26.32 -39.29 -34.91
C THR A 769 27.20 -38.09 -35.22
N GLU A 770 27.70 -38.04 -36.46
CA GLU A 770 28.39 -36.90 -37.04
C GLU A 770 27.78 -36.61 -38.40
N ARG A 771 27.27 -35.40 -38.63
CA ARG A 771 26.93 -34.97 -39.99
C ARG A 771 28.19 -34.46 -40.67
N LEU A 772 28.73 -35.27 -41.58
CA LEU A 772 29.73 -34.81 -42.52
C LEU A 772 28.98 -34.01 -43.59
N THR A 773 29.08 -32.68 -43.51
CA THR A 773 28.61 -31.80 -44.57
C THR A 773 29.72 -31.67 -45.59
N ALA A 774 29.45 -32.06 -46.82
CA ALA A 774 30.32 -31.80 -47.95
C ALA A 774 30.01 -30.41 -48.52
N THR A 775 30.95 -29.48 -48.38
CA THR A 775 30.86 -28.14 -48.95
C THR A 775 31.50 -28.14 -50.33
N ILE A 776 30.72 -27.83 -51.34
CA ILE A 776 31.19 -27.55 -52.70
C ILE A 776 31.61 -26.09 -52.84
N SER A 777 32.62 -25.84 -53.66
CA SER A 777 33.03 -24.48 -54.07
C SER A 777 32.94 -24.33 -55.59
N PRO A 778 32.37 -23.22 -56.10
CA PRO A 778 31.62 -22.19 -55.36
C PRO A 778 30.24 -22.69 -54.89
N SER A 779 29.65 -22.03 -53.89
CA SER A 779 28.36 -22.43 -53.29
C SER A 779 27.14 -22.30 -54.20
N TYR A 780 27.26 -21.51 -55.27
CA TYR A 780 26.27 -21.36 -56.34
C TYR A 780 26.58 -22.25 -57.55
N ALA A 781 27.42 -23.28 -57.39
CA ALA A 781 27.59 -24.33 -58.40
C ALA A 781 26.24 -25.00 -58.73
N THR A 782 25.97 -25.23 -60.00
CA THR A 782 24.65 -25.65 -60.50
C THR A 782 24.41 -27.16 -60.47
N ILE A 783 25.42 -27.95 -60.11
CA ILE A 783 25.32 -29.39 -59.82
C ILE A 783 25.92 -29.58 -58.43
N GLN A 784 25.20 -30.21 -57.50
CA GLN A 784 25.53 -30.20 -56.07
C GLN A 784 25.49 -31.60 -55.41
N ASP A 785 25.26 -32.66 -56.18
CA ASP A 785 24.90 -33.98 -55.68
C ASP A 785 26.13 -34.84 -55.33
N ILE A 786 26.02 -35.61 -54.24
CA ILE A 786 27.16 -36.20 -53.52
C ILE A 786 26.82 -37.59 -52.96
N THR A 787 27.70 -38.57 -53.23
CA THR A 787 27.56 -39.99 -52.86
C THR A 787 28.48 -40.39 -51.69
N TRP A 788 27.99 -41.20 -50.75
CA TRP A 788 28.68 -41.56 -49.48
C TRP A 788 28.97 -43.05 -49.29
N THR A 789 30.07 -43.40 -48.61
CA THR A 789 30.48 -44.78 -48.28
C THR A 789 31.22 -44.90 -46.94
N SER A 790 31.22 -46.08 -46.30
CA SER A 790 32.03 -46.41 -45.10
C SER A 790 32.97 -47.59 -45.33
N SER A 791 34.16 -47.57 -44.72
CA SER A 791 35.11 -48.69 -44.77
C SER A 791 34.93 -49.76 -43.69
N ASN A 792 34.12 -49.52 -42.64
CA ASN A 792 33.89 -50.49 -41.56
C ASN A 792 32.63 -50.17 -40.74
N GLU A 793 31.50 -50.77 -41.11
CA GLU A 793 30.19 -50.52 -40.49
C GLU A 793 30.05 -51.02 -39.04
N ALA A 794 30.84 -52.01 -38.63
CA ALA A 794 30.89 -52.45 -37.23
C ALA A 794 31.56 -51.42 -36.30
N VAL A 795 32.25 -50.44 -36.89
CA VAL A 795 32.79 -49.25 -36.23
C VAL A 795 31.88 -48.06 -36.47
N ALA A 796 31.62 -47.68 -37.72
CA ALA A 796 30.69 -46.60 -38.07
C ALA A 796 30.02 -46.79 -39.44
N THR A 797 28.71 -46.54 -39.51
CA THR A 797 27.91 -46.47 -40.75
C THR A 797 27.78 -45.03 -41.25
N VAL A 798 27.29 -44.82 -42.48
CA VAL A 798 26.93 -43.50 -43.03
C VAL A 798 25.70 -43.61 -43.93
N ASN A 799 24.86 -42.57 -44.01
CA ASN A 799 23.73 -42.48 -44.94
C ASN A 799 23.95 -41.42 -46.05
N GLN A 800 23.04 -41.35 -47.03
CA GLN A 800 23.15 -40.43 -48.17
C GLN A 800 23.13 -38.94 -47.77
N ALA A 801 22.59 -38.59 -46.59
CA ALA A 801 22.62 -37.24 -46.04
C ALA A 801 23.93 -36.90 -45.30
N GLY A 802 24.97 -37.72 -45.45
CA GLY A 802 26.26 -37.56 -44.78
C GLY A 802 26.24 -37.82 -43.28
N LEU A 803 25.16 -38.40 -42.74
CA LEU A 803 25.06 -38.71 -41.30
C LEU A 803 25.77 -40.02 -41.00
N VAL A 804 26.94 -39.90 -40.38
CA VAL A 804 27.73 -41.01 -39.83
C VAL A 804 27.14 -41.42 -38.48
N THR A 805 27.13 -42.72 -38.15
CA THR A 805 26.70 -43.23 -36.83
C THR A 805 27.74 -44.20 -36.25
N ALA A 806 28.15 -43.99 -35.01
CA ALA A 806 29.10 -44.87 -34.30
C ALA A 806 28.44 -46.12 -33.71
N VAL A 807 29.08 -47.27 -33.91
CA VAL A 807 28.59 -48.61 -33.57
C VAL A 807 29.51 -49.33 -32.57
N GLY A 808 30.83 -49.17 -32.70
CA GLY A 808 31.81 -49.91 -31.90
C GLY A 808 33.22 -49.30 -31.93
N ASN A 809 34.03 -49.57 -30.91
CA ASN A 809 35.40 -49.06 -30.79
C ASN A 809 36.28 -49.49 -31.98
N GLY A 810 36.95 -48.53 -32.65
CA GLY A 810 37.85 -48.79 -33.77
C GLY A 810 38.04 -47.58 -34.68
N THR A 811 38.39 -47.82 -35.95
CA THR A 811 38.52 -46.79 -37.00
C THR A 811 37.83 -47.22 -38.30
N ALA A 812 37.13 -46.30 -38.93
CA ALA A 812 36.54 -46.41 -40.26
C ALA A 812 36.85 -45.15 -41.07
N THR A 813 36.93 -45.24 -42.40
CA THR A 813 37.01 -44.06 -43.27
C THR A 813 35.69 -43.90 -44.01
N ILE A 814 35.12 -42.69 -43.93
CA ILE A 814 33.91 -42.28 -44.65
C ILE A 814 34.34 -41.45 -45.85
N THR A 815 33.81 -41.71 -47.04
CA THR A 815 34.19 -40.99 -48.26
C THR A 815 32.97 -40.40 -48.96
N ALA A 816 33.05 -39.11 -49.29
CA ALA A 816 32.14 -38.40 -50.18
C ALA A 816 32.75 -38.25 -51.58
N VAL A 817 31.90 -38.26 -52.61
CA VAL A 817 32.27 -38.09 -54.03
C VAL A 817 31.26 -37.15 -54.70
N THR A 818 31.69 -36.16 -55.48
CA THR A 818 30.76 -35.36 -56.30
C THR A 818 30.39 -36.08 -57.59
N ASP A 819 29.09 -36.05 -57.91
CA ASP A 819 28.55 -36.75 -59.06
C ASP A 819 28.83 -35.99 -60.39
N ASP A 820 29.26 -34.72 -60.32
CA ASP A 820 29.57 -33.85 -61.48
C ASP A 820 30.98 -34.04 -62.08
N GLY A 821 31.92 -34.60 -61.31
CA GLY A 821 33.33 -34.59 -61.69
C GLY A 821 34.24 -35.54 -60.89
N GLY A 822 33.68 -36.43 -60.08
CA GLY A 822 34.44 -37.44 -59.34
C GLY A 822 35.42 -36.86 -58.31
N LYS A 823 35.19 -35.63 -57.83
CA LYS A 823 36.01 -35.02 -56.78
C LYS A 823 35.69 -35.74 -55.48
N THR A 824 36.70 -36.24 -54.78
CA THR A 824 36.52 -36.97 -53.52
C THR A 824 37.03 -36.18 -52.32
N ALA A 825 36.34 -36.34 -51.19
CA ALA A 825 36.84 -35.89 -49.90
C ALA A 825 36.49 -36.95 -48.85
N ALA A 826 37.46 -37.31 -48.02
CA ALA A 826 37.35 -38.41 -47.07
C ALA A 826 37.57 -37.95 -45.63
N CYS A 827 36.87 -38.61 -44.70
CA CYS A 827 36.93 -38.37 -43.27
C CYS A 827 37.28 -39.68 -42.54
N THR A 828 38.42 -39.73 -41.86
CA THR A 828 38.72 -40.86 -40.96
C THR A 828 37.95 -40.69 -39.65
N VAL A 829 36.94 -41.53 -39.46
CA VAL A 829 36.13 -41.64 -38.25
C VAL A 829 36.81 -42.61 -37.29
N THR A 830 37.40 -42.07 -36.23
CA THR A 830 37.80 -42.88 -35.07
C THR A 830 36.61 -43.00 -34.14
N VAL A 831 36.18 -44.21 -33.82
CA VAL A 831 35.19 -44.42 -32.76
C VAL A 831 35.93 -44.85 -31.50
N LYS A 832 36.00 -43.96 -30.51
CA LYS A 832 36.50 -44.27 -29.17
C LYS A 832 35.37 -44.01 -28.18
N ILE A 833 34.57 -45.03 -27.94
CA ILE A 833 33.51 -45.04 -26.91
C ILE A 833 34.18 -44.90 -25.53
N VAL A 834 34.39 -43.65 -25.13
CA VAL A 834 34.76 -43.28 -23.77
C VAL A 834 33.54 -43.38 -22.88
N VAL A 835 33.73 -43.18 -21.59
CA VAL A 835 32.60 -42.90 -20.70
C VAL A 835 31.92 -41.61 -21.14
N THR A 836 30.64 -41.66 -21.48
CA THR A 836 29.83 -40.46 -21.79
C THR A 836 29.31 -39.83 -20.51
N GLY A 837 28.95 -40.67 -19.53
CA GLY A 837 28.55 -40.30 -18.19
C GLY A 837 28.73 -41.45 -17.21
N VAL A 838 28.76 -41.10 -15.92
CA VAL A 838 28.58 -42.02 -14.81
C VAL A 838 27.37 -41.52 -14.03
N THR A 839 26.63 -42.42 -13.38
CA THR A 839 25.55 -42.08 -12.45
C THR A 839 25.83 -42.71 -11.09
N LEU A 840 25.27 -42.12 -10.03
CA LEU A 840 25.25 -42.72 -8.70
C LEU A 840 23.85 -43.24 -8.38
N ASN A 841 23.77 -44.19 -7.46
CA ASN A 841 22.52 -44.60 -6.79
C ASN A 841 21.86 -43.48 -5.98
N LYS A 842 22.60 -42.43 -5.60
CA LYS A 842 22.13 -41.26 -4.84
C LYS A 842 22.78 -39.98 -5.38
N THR A 843 21.96 -38.98 -5.73
CA THR A 843 22.42 -37.63 -6.11
C THR A 843 22.70 -36.74 -4.89
N GLU A 844 22.12 -37.07 -3.74
CA GLU A 844 22.30 -36.40 -2.47
C GLU A 844 22.19 -37.41 -1.31
N ALA A 845 22.83 -37.11 -0.18
CA ALA A 845 22.60 -37.79 1.10
C ALA A 845 23.01 -36.89 2.27
N ALA A 846 22.26 -36.96 3.37
CA ALA A 846 22.60 -36.28 4.61
C ALA A 846 23.25 -37.26 5.61
N ILE A 847 24.32 -36.84 6.28
CA ILE A 847 24.96 -37.62 7.37
C ILE A 847 25.01 -36.74 8.61
N SER A 848 24.15 -37.03 9.60
CA SER A 848 23.91 -36.19 10.79
C SER A 848 24.88 -36.42 11.95
N ALA A 849 25.90 -37.27 11.80
CA ALA A 849 26.88 -37.59 12.83
C ALA A 849 28.27 -37.84 12.23
N ILE A 850 29.31 -37.34 12.90
CA ILE A 850 30.72 -37.60 12.53
C ILE A 850 31.04 -39.08 12.73
N GLY A 851 31.76 -39.67 11.79
CA GLY A 851 31.95 -41.13 11.71
C GLY A 851 30.79 -41.90 11.08
N GLY A 852 29.64 -41.25 10.84
CA GLY A 852 28.54 -41.82 10.07
C GLY A 852 28.96 -42.13 8.62
N GLN A 853 28.39 -43.18 8.04
CA GLN A 853 28.78 -43.69 6.72
C GLN A 853 27.58 -43.84 5.78
N GLU A 854 27.86 -43.69 4.48
CA GLU A 854 26.92 -43.82 3.36
C GLU A 854 27.64 -44.54 2.21
N THR A 855 26.95 -45.29 1.35
CA THR A 855 27.59 -46.05 0.26
C THR A 855 27.03 -45.67 -1.11
N LEU A 856 27.93 -45.12 -1.93
CA LEU A 856 27.63 -44.66 -3.28
C LEU A 856 28.10 -45.70 -4.31
N ILE A 857 27.22 -46.03 -5.25
CA ILE A 857 27.45 -47.04 -6.29
C ILE A 857 27.52 -46.33 -7.65
N ALA A 858 28.71 -46.35 -8.27
CA ALA A 858 28.94 -45.71 -9.56
C ALA A 858 28.61 -46.64 -10.74
N THR A 859 27.67 -46.24 -11.59
CA THR A 859 27.28 -46.95 -12.81
C THR A 859 27.79 -46.20 -14.04
N VAL A 860 28.61 -46.85 -14.86
CA VAL A 860 29.34 -46.21 -15.97
C VAL A 860 28.65 -46.47 -17.32
N ALA A 861 28.39 -45.39 -18.07
CA ALA A 861 27.69 -45.39 -19.35
C ALA A 861 28.55 -44.82 -20.51
N PRO A 862 28.38 -45.30 -21.76
CA PRO A 862 27.52 -46.43 -22.16
C PRO A 862 28.13 -47.76 -21.71
N ALA A 863 27.35 -48.84 -21.80
CA ALA A 863 27.78 -50.16 -21.36
C ALA A 863 28.99 -50.72 -22.15
N LYS A 864 29.32 -50.17 -23.32
CA LYS A 864 30.51 -50.50 -24.12
C LYS A 864 31.70 -49.53 -23.95
N ALA A 865 31.67 -48.62 -22.96
CA ALA A 865 32.78 -47.73 -22.66
C ALA A 865 34.07 -48.53 -22.37
N ALA A 866 35.19 -48.11 -22.99
CA ALA A 866 36.42 -48.89 -23.05
C ALA A 866 37.11 -49.11 -21.70
N ASN A 867 36.98 -48.16 -20.76
CA ASN A 867 37.48 -48.26 -19.39
C ASN A 867 36.38 -47.74 -18.44
N LYS A 868 36.03 -48.55 -17.45
CA LYS A 868 34.93 -48.29 -16.49
C LYS A 868 35.42 -48.07 -15.05
N SER A 869 36.72 -47.98 -14.82
CA SER A 869 37.26 -47.67 -13.49
C SER A 869 36.84 -46.26 -13.06
N VAL A 870 36.53 -46.10 -11.78
CA VAL A 870 36.25 -44.79 -11.16
C VAL A 870 37.25 -44.52 -10.04
N THR A 871 37.73 -43.28 -9.97
CA THR A 871 38.42 -42.73 -8.80
C THR A 871 37.43 -41.87 -8.03
N TRP A 872 37.36 -42.07 -6.72
CA TRP A 872 36.52 -41.27 -5.85
C TRP A 872 37.30 -40.10 -5.27
N SER A 873 36.72 -38.91 -5.31
CA SER A 873 37.24 -37.72 -4.64
C SER A 873 36.15 -37.06 -3.79
N SER A 874 36.57 -36.27 -2.82
CA SER A 874 35.70 -35.35 -2.08
C SER A 874 36.15 -33.94 -2.38
N SER A 875 35.22 -33.03 -2.72
CA SER A 875 35.53 -31.60 -2.80
C SER A 875 35.87 -31.00 -1.42
N ASN A 876 35.52 -31.68 -0.33
CA ASN A 876 35.78 -31.25 1.03
C ASN A 876 36.03 -32.46 1.95
N ALA A 877 37.28 -32.96 1.95
CA ALA A 877 37.71 -34.07 2.80
C ALA A 877 37.60 -33.79 4.32
N ALA A 878 37.50 -32.52 4.73
CA ALA A 878 37.27 -32.13 6.12
C ALA A 878 35.78 -32.22 6.52
N ALA A 879 34.85 -32.22 5.55
CA ALA A 879 33.43 -32.51 5.79
C ALA A 879 33.13 -34.01 5.64
N ALA A 880 33.46 -34.61 4.48
CA ALA A 880 33.36 -36.05 4.28
C ALA A 880 34.52 -36.60 3.43
N THR A 881 35.01 -37.77 3.80
CA THR A 881 35.95 -38.57 2.98
C THR A 881 35.19 -39.65 2.21
N VAL A 882 35.85 -40.20 1.18
CA VAL A 882 35.32 -41.32 0.39
C VAL A 882 36.43 -42.32 0.10
N SER A 883 36.12 -43.61 0.23
CA SER A 883 37.02 -44.72 -0.06
C SER A 883 36.99 -45.12 -1.54
N ALA A 884 37.97 -45.90 -1.99
CA ALA A 884 37.99 -46.45 -3.35
C ALA A 884 36.76 -47.35 -3.67
N ALA A 885 36.04 -47.82 -2.65
CA ALA A 885 34.82 -48.63 -2.78
C ALA A 885 33.52 -47.80 -2.82
N GLY A 886 33.60 -46.47 -2.79
CA GLY A 886 32.41 -45.59 -2.76
C GLY A 886 31.75 -45.43 -1.39
N VAL A 887 32.31 -46.04 -0.34
CA VAL A 887 31.88 -45.76 1.04
C VAL A 887 32.38 -44.38 1.45
N VAL A 888 31.44 -43.50 1.76
CA VAL A 888 31.62 -42.16 2.31
C VAL A 888 31.69 -42.24 3.84
N THR A 889 32.46 -41.36 4.48
CA THR A 889 32.49 -41.21 5.93
C THR A 889 32.51 -39.73 6.30
N ALA A 890 31.59 -39.31 7.17
CA ALA A 890 31.54 -37.96 7.73
C ALA A 890 32.74 -37.69 8.65
N VAL A 891 33.39 -36.55 8.47
CA VAL A 891 34.62 -36.12 9.17
C VAL A 891 34.38 -34.85 9.99
N GLY A 892 33.50 -33.97 9.53
CA GLY A 892 33.18 -32.70 10.16
C GLY A 892 32.05 -32.00 9.42
N ASN A 893 31.61 -30.83 9.89
CA ASN A 893 30.48 -30.18 9.23
C ASN A 893 30.85 -29.54 7.89
N GLY A 894 29.98 -29.75 6.90
CA GLY A 894 29.96 -29.00 5.65
C GLY A 894 29.32 -29.82 4.53
N THR A 895 29.18 -29.20 3.37
CA THR A 895 28.93 -29.94 2.14
C THR A 895 30.24 -30.52 1.61
N ALA A 896 30.15 -31.75 1.12
CA ALA A 896 31.19 -32.47 0.41
C ALA A 896 30.58 -33.06 -0.87
N THR A 897 31.04 -32.59 -2.02
CA THR A 897 30.67 -33.16 -3.32
C THR A 897 31.49 -34.43 -3.52
N ILE A 898 30.93 -35.56 -3.13
CA ILE A 898 31.59 -36.86 -3.33
C ILE A 898 31.43 -37.24 -4.80
N THR A 899 32.55 -37.28 -5.50
CA THR A 899 32.60 -37.35 -6.95
C THR A 899 33.24 -38.66 -7.40
N ALA A 900 32.45 -39.56 -7.98
CA ALA A 900 32.97 -40.65 -8.78
C ALA A 900 33.44 -40.06 -10.12
N THR A 901 34.75 -40.00 -10.34
CA THR A 901 35.37 -39.55 -11.58
C THR A 901 35.81 -40.77 -12.38
N THR A 902 35.39 -40.92 -13.64
CA THR A 902 35.82 -42.06 -14.46
C THR A 902 37.24 -41.87 -14.98
N VAL A 903 38.05 -42.93 -14.88
CA VAL A 903 39.49 -42.90 -15.23
C VAL A 903 39.73 -42.65 -16.71
N ASP A 904 38.80 -43.08 -17.58
CA ASP A 904 38.72 -42.63 -18.97
C ASP A 904 37.50 -41.71 -19.15
N GLY A 905 37.61 -40.70 -19.99
CA GLY A 905 36.57 -39.68 -20.20
C GLY A 905 36.40 -38.65 -19.07
N GLY A 906 36.96 -38.86 -17.88
CA GLY A 906 36.95 -37.89 -16.77
C GLY A 906 35.56 -37.54 -16.25
N LYS A 907 34.56 -38.39 -16.48
CA LYS A 907 33.15 -38.08 -16.22
C LYS A 907 32.87 -38.16 -14.72
N THR A 908 32.19 -37.15 -14.21
CA THR A 908 31.92 -36.96 -12.79
C THR A 908 30.46 -37.24 -12.48
N ALA A 909 30.20 -38.19 -11.59
CA ALA A 909 28.91 -38.29 -10.89
C ALA A 909 29.10 -37.83 -9.46
N SER A 910 28.44 -36.73 -9.11
CA SER A 910 28.47 -36.13 -7.78
C SER A 910 27.29 -36.60 -6.94
N CYS A 911 27.56 -37.06 -5.73
CA CYS A 911 26.59 -37.01 -4.64
C CYS A 911 26.87 -35.74 -3.82
N ALA A 912 25.84 -34.91 -3.61
CA ALA A 912 25.89 -33.85 -2.63
C ALA A 912 25.76 -34.48 -1.23
N ILE A 913 26.89 -34.69 -0.55
CA ILE A 913 26.89 -35.14 0.84
C ILE A 913 26.84 -33.90 1.74
N THR A 914 25.72 -33.72 2.42
CA THR A 914 25.59 -32.71 3.47
C THR A 914 25.90 -33.39 4.79
N VAL A 915 27.09 -33.14 5.33
CA VAL A 915 27.41 -33.49 6.72
C VAL A 915 26.97 -32.32 7.57
N GLU A 916 25.71 -32.36 8.03
CA GLU A 916 25.18 -31.37 8.97
C GLU A 916 25.33 -31.92 10.39
N VAL A 917 26.30 -31.40 11.12
CA VAL A 917 26.49 -31.73 12.54
C VAL A 917 25.57 -30.81 13.34
N PRO A 918 24.49 -31.32 13.98
CA PRO A 918 23.54 -30.47 14.68
C PRO A 918 24.19 -29.79 15.89
N VAL A 919 23.59 -28.69 16.35
CA VAL A 919 23.97 -28.06 17.63
C VAL A 919 23.46 -28.95 18.76
N GLU A 920 24.34 -29.74 19.37
CA GLU A 920 24.02 -30.61 20.51
C GLU A 920 23.62 -29.75 21.72
N SER A 921 24.43 -28.74 22.05
CA SER A 921 24.10 -27.73 23.06
C SER A 921 24.58 -26.33 22.68
N LEU A 922 23.85 -25.35 23.21
CA LEU A 922 24.22 -23.94 23.21
C LEU A 922 24.34 -23.52 24.68
N ALA A 923 25.37 -22.74 25.02
CA ALA A 923 25.58 -22.22 26.37
C ALA A 923 25.95 -20.73 26.31
N LEU A 924 25.51 -19.95 27.30
CA LEU A 924 25.72 -18.50 27.36
C LEU A 924 26.76 -18.16 28.44
N SER A 925 27.50 -17.06 28.25
CA SER A 925 28.50 -16.58 29.22
C SER A 925 27.91 -16.25 30.59
N SER A 926 26.63 -15.87 30.63
CA SER A 926 25.84 -15.67 31.83
C SER A 926 24.35 -15.84 31.51
N THR A 927 23.53 -16.17 32.52
CA THR A 927 22.07 -16.34 32.41
C THR A 927 21.26 -15.26 33.14
N SER A 928 21.95 -14.38 33.89
CA SER A 928 21.35 -13.20 34.51
C SER A 928 22.41 -12.13 34.73
N GLU A 929 22.15 -10.91 34.27
CA GLU A 929 23.10 -9.79 34.36
C GLU A 929 22.41 -8.48 34.73
N THR A 930 23.19 -7.46 35.09
CA THR A 930 22.66 -6.12 35.40
C THR A 930 23.50 -5.02 34.76
N ILE A 931 22.87 -4.18 33.94
CA ILE A 931 23.48 -2.98 33.38
C ILE A 931 23.07 -1.79 34.24
N MET A 932 24.05 -1.15 34.87
CA MET A 932 23.86 0.12 35.58
C MET A 932 24.10 1.27 34.60
N GLY A 933 23.12 2.14 34.41
CA GLY A 933 23.18 3.26 33.47
C GLY A 933 22.63 2.92 32.08
N LEU A 934 22.07 3.93 31.42
CA LEU A 934 21.60 3.89 30.03
C LEU A 934 22.78 4.17 29.10
N GLY A 935 22.70 3.70 27.84
CA GLY A 935 23.83 3.72 26.90
C GLY A 935 25.00 2.78 27.25
N ASN A 936 25.16 2.40 28.52
CA ASN A 936 26.13 1.41 28.97
C ASN A 936 25.86 0.02 28.36
N THR A 937 26.93 -0.76 28.20
CA THR A 937 26.90 -1.97 27.36
C THR A 937 27.51 -3.19 28.05
N LEU A 938 26.88 -4.34 27.86
CA LEU A 938 27.26 -5.66 28.37
C LEU A 938 27.59 -6.57 27.19
N GLN A 939 28.77 -7.20 27.19
CA GLN A 939 29.08 -8.23 26.20
C GLN A 939 28.61 -9.60 26.71
N LEU A 940 27.61 -10.17 26.05
CA LEU A 940 27.33 -11.61 26.14
C LEU A 940 28.06 -12.35 25.02
N THR A 941 28.39 -13.61 25.26
CA THR A 941 28.93 -14.52 24.25
C THR A 941 28.25 -15.89 24.39
N ALA A 942 27.88 -16.52 23.29
CA ALA A 942 27.35 -17.89 23.30
C ALA A 942 28.35 -18.87 22.68
N SER A 943 28.47 -20.05 23.29
CA SER A 943 29.34 -21.14 22.85
C SER A 943 28.51 -22.33 22.39
N ILE A 944 28.88 -22.89 21.23
CA ILE A 944 28.15 -23.95 20.54
C ILE A 944 28.93 -25.26 20.64
N THR A 945 28.27 -26.31 21.14
CA THR A 945 28.82 -27.67 21.22
C THR A 945 28.11 -28.58 20.22
N PRO A 946 28.85 -29.41 19.47
CA PRO A 946 30.30 -29.41 19.34
C PRO A 946 30.81 -28.17 18.57
N ASN A 947 32.07 -27.76 18.79
CA ASN A 947 32.65 -26.55 18.16
C ASN A 947 32.70 -26.61 16.61
N ASN A 948 32.41 -27.77 16.02
CA ASN A 948 32.29 -28.01 14.59
C ASN A 948 30.85 -28.21 14.10
N ALA A 949 29.82 -27.93 14.91
CA ALA A 949 28.42 -27.91 14.49
C ALA A 949 28.16 -26.96 13.31
N ALA A 950 27.04 -27.19 12.61
CA ALA A 950 26.66 -26.51 11.37
C ALA A 950 26.44 -25.01 11.54
N ILE A 951 25.49 -24.67 12.40
CA ILE A 951 25.06 -23.30 12.63
C ILE A 951 25.97 -22.73 13.71
N LYS A 952 27.06 -22.10 13.27
CA LYS A 952 28.02 -21.37 14.11
C LYS A 952 27.65 -19.90 14.32
N VAL A 953 26.73 -19.38 13.50
CA VAL A 953 26.15 -18.05 13.69
C VAL A 953 25.19 -18.13 14.87
N VAL A 954 25.42 -17.26 15.85
CA VAL A 954 24.49 -17.04 16.96
C VAL A 954 23.60 -15.86 16.57
N THR A 955 22.30 -16.11 16.40
CA THR A 955 21.33 -15.04 16.26
C THR A 955 20.99 -14.51 17.65
N TRP A 956 21.13 -13.21 17.85
CA TRP A 956 20.77 -12.53 19.09
C TRP A 956 19.44 -11.78 18.90
N THR A 957 18.57 -11.83 19.90
CA THR A 957 17.35 -11.01 19.97
C THR A 957 17.12 -10.47 21.37
N SER A 958 16.52 -9.29 21.44
CA SER A 958 15.95 -8.76 22.68
C SER A 958 14.45 -9.04 22.72
N SER A 959 13.89 -9.29 23.92
CA SER A 959 12.44 -9.34 24.10
C SER A 959 11.78 -7.96 24.18
N ASP A 960 12.57 -6.90 24.38
CA ASP A 960 12.12 -5.51 24.43
C ASP A 960 13.29 -4.56 24.14
N GLU A 961 13.36 -4.06 22.91
CA GLU A 961 14.41 -3.13 22.47
C GLU A 961 14.28 -1.73 23.09
N THR A 962 13.16 -1.40 23.74
CA THR A 962 13.02 -0.15 24.50
C THR A 962 13.71 -0.22 25.88
N ILE A 963 13.96 -1.44 26.38
CA ILE A 963 14.73 -1.69 27.60
C ILE A 963 16.21 -1.90 27.26
N ALA A 964 16.53 -2.81 26.34
CA ALA A 964 17.88 -2.95 25.80
C ALA A 964 17.88 -3.55 24.39
N THR A 965 18.75 -3.04 23.52
CA THR A 965 19.07 -3.64 22.22
C THR A 965 20.22 -4.64 22.36
N VAL A 966 20.39 -5.54 21.38
CA VAL A 966 21.55 -6.43 21.28
C VAL A 966 22.02 -6.53 19.83
N ASP A 967 23.33 -6.40 19.59
CA ASP A 967 23.88 -6.54 18.24
C ASP A 967 24.22 -8.00 17.87
N SER A 968 24.63 -8.22 16.62
CA SER A 968 24.98 -9.54 16.09
C SER A 968 26.21 -10.19 16.74
N THR A 969 26.96 -9.47 17.59
CA THR A 969 28.07 -10.01 18.39
C THR A 969 27.64 -10.46 19.78
N GLY A 970 26.43 -10.09 20.22
CA GLY A 970 25.96 -10.28 21.60
C GLY A 970 26.23 -9.08 22.51
N LYS A 971 26.59 -7.92 21.95
CA LYS A 971 26.76 -6.69 22.73
C LYS A 971 25.39 -6.08 23.01
N VAL A 972 24.96 -6.20 24.26
CA VAL A 972 23.73 -5.62 24.79
C VAL A 972 23.97 -4.15 25.12
N THR A 973 23.06 -3.25 24.76
CA THR A 973 23.12 -1.81 25.06
C THR A 973 21.85 -1.38 25.79
N ALA A 974 21.99 -0.78 26.97
CA ALA A 974 20.86 -0.30 27.76
C ALA A 974 20.18 0.91 27.10
N VAL A 975 18.84 0.89 27.04
CA VAL A 975 18.00 1.94 26.43
C VAL A 975 17.01 2.52 27.45
N GLY A 976 16.40 1.67 28.29
CA GLY A 976 15.42 2.06 29.29
C GLY A 976 15.44 1.14 30.52
N ALA A 977 14.93 1.62 31.65
CA ALA A 977 14.89 0.84 32.89
C ALA A 977 13.89 -0.33 32.79
N GLY A 978 14.29 -1.53 33.23
CA GLY A 978 13.39 -2.69 33.23
C GLY A 978 14.10 -4.03 33.25
N PHE A 979 13.35 -5.10 32.94
CA PHE A 979 13.85 -6.45 32.81
C PHE A 979 13.58 -6.97 31.39
N VAL A 980 14.62 -7.48 30.73
CA VAL A 980 14.56 -7.90 29.33
C VAL A 980 15.29 -9.22 29.14
N LYS A 981 14.79 -10.06 28.23
CA LYS A 981 15.40 -11.35 27.88
C LYS A 981 16.24 -11.18 26.63
N ILE A 982 17.55 -11.27 26.78
CA ILE A 982 18.47 -11.36 25.66
C ILE A 982 18.65 -12.84 25.31
N THR A 983 18.17 -13.23 24.14
CA THR A 983 18.15 -14.62 23.68
C THR A 983 19.23 -14.83 22.64
N ALA A 984 20.08 -15.83 22.85
CA ALA A 984 20.98 -16.37 21.84
C ALA A 984 20.36 -17.64 21.24
N SER A 985 20.40 -17.77 19.91
CA SER A 985 19.83 -18.90 19.17
C SER A 985 20.81 -19.44 18.13
N ALA A 986 21.00 -20.76 18.11
CA ALA A 986 21.81 -21.47 17.11
C ALA A 986 21.33 -22.92 16.95
N GLY A 987 21.14 -23.37 15.71
CA GLY A 987 20.79 -24.77 15.41
C GLY A 987 19.54 -25.31 16.10
N GLY A 988 18.50 -24.49 16.24
CA GLY A 988 17.26 -24.86 16.94
C GLY A 988 17.38 -24.91 18.47
N LYS A 989 18.54 -24.59 19.05
CA LYS A 989 18.75 -24.42 20.49
C LYS A 989 18.75 -22.94 20.85
N THR A 990 18.09 -22.59 21.95
CA THR A 990 18.04 -21.24 22.50
C THR A 990 18.57 -21.23 23.93
N VAL A 991 19.21 -20.13 24.32
CA VAL A 991 19.58 -19.81 25.71
C VAL A 991 19.30 -18.34 25.97
N VAL A 992 18.95 -18.02 27.23
CA VAL A 992 18.47 -16.68 27.61
C VAL A 992 19.30 -16.13 28.76
N CYS A 993 19.75 -14.88 28.62
CA CYS A 993 20.16 -14.05 29.75
C CYS A 993 19.00 -13.12 30.13
N ASN A 994 18.64 -13.11 31.42
CA ASN A 994 17.72 -12.12 31.97
C ASN A 994 18.55 -10.89 32.36
N VAL A 995 18.44 -9.81 31.58
CA VAL A 995 19.17 -8.56 31.83
C VAL A 995 18.26 -7.61 32.58
N ALA A 996 18.70 -7.13 33.74
CA ALA A 996 18.11 -5.98 34.42
C ALA A 996 18.84 -4.71 33.98
N VAL A 997 18.11 -3.71 33.49
CA VAL A 997 18.65 -2.37 33.24
C VAL A 997 18.18 -1.46 34.37
N ILE A 998 19.14 -0.90 35.11
CA ILE A 998 18.89 -0.02 36.24
C ILE A 998 19.36 1.39 35.88
N GLU A 999 18.39 2.28 35.67
CA GLU A 999 18.60 3.71 35.51
C GLU A 999 19.16 4.32 36.80
N THR A 1000 20.28 5.03 36.68
CA THR A 1000 21.01 5.66 37.78
C THR A 1000 20.48 7.08 38.04
N ALA A 1001 21.03 7.73 39.07
CA ALA A 1001 20.78 9.16 39.29
C ALA A 1001 21.31 10.04 38.13
N ALA A 1002 22.38 9.63 37.43
CA ALA A 1002 22.93 10.41 36.32
C ALA A 1002 21.96 10.45 35.14
N ASP A 1003 21.55 9.28 34.62
CA ASP A 1003 20.62 9.16 33.49
C ASP A 1003 19.33 9.98 33.69
N LYS A 1004 18.84 10.01 34.93
CA LYS A 1004 17.68 10.80 35.35
C LYS A 1004 17.94 12.30 35.20
N VAL A 1005 19.01 12.80 35.81
CA VAL A 1005 19.37 14.22 35.73
C VAL A 1005 19.69 14.63 34.29
N GLU A 1006 20.33 13.77 33.51
CA GLU A 1006 20.60 13.98 32.09
C GLU A 1006 19.30 14.14 31.29
N LYS A 1007 18.29 13.29 31.52
CA LYS A 1007 16.95 13.46 30.91
C LYS A 1007 16.27 14.77 31.31
N PHE A 1008 16.44 15.24 32.54
CA PHE A 1008 15.94 16.55 32.96
C PHE A 1008 16.66 17.71 32.23
N VAL A 1009 17.99 17.62 32.09
CA VAL A 1009 18.79 18.62 31.34
C VAL A 1009 18.46 18.60 29.85
N VAL A 1010 18.33 17.43 29.23
CA VAL A 1010 17.90 17.29 27.82
C VAL A 1010 16.52 17.89 27.60
N ARG A 1011 15.57 17.71 28.53
CA ARG A 1011 14.24 18.36 28.42
C ARG A 1011 14.32 19.89 28.49
N LEU A 1012 15.25 20.46 29.26
CA LEU A 1012 15.48 21.91 29.27
C LEU A 1012 15.97 22.42 27.90
N TYR A 1013 16.90 21.70 27.26
CA TYR A 1013 17.38 22.04 25.92
C TYR A 1013 16.29 21.89 24.84
N ASP A 1014 15.58 20.75 24.83
CA ASP A 1014 14.48 20.48 23.89
C ASP A 1014 13.34 21.50 24.04
N LYS A 1015 12.80 21.67 25.26
CA LYS A 1015 11.58 22.45 25.48
C LYS A 1015 11.82 23.94 25.63
N VAL A 1016 12.85 24.34 26.38
CA VAL A 1016 13.16 25.76 26.55
C VAL A 1016 13.91 26.30 25.34
N LEU A 1017 14.93 25.63 24.81
CA LEU A 1017 15.73 26.18 23.71
C LEU A 1017 15.30 25.73 22.31
N GLY A 1018 14.56 24.62 22.19
CA GLY A 1018 14.10 24.11 20.89
C GLY A 1018 15.18 23.37 20.10
N ARG A 1019 16.22 22.85 20.80
CA ARG A 1019 17.36 22.17 20.17
C ARG A 1019 17.89 21.01 21.01
N THR A 1020 18.62 20.10 20.35
CA THR A 1020 19.46 19.11 21.03
C THR A 1020 20.65 19.80 21.72
N ALA A 1021 21.10 19.23 22.84
CA ALA A 1021 22.33 19.60 23.54
C ALA A 1021 23.54 18.80 23.03
N GLY A 1022 24.75 19.33 23.21
CA GLY A 1022 25.98 18.52 23.13
C GLY A 1022 26.28 17.77 24.43
N ASP A 1023 27.06 16.69 24.35
CA ASP A 1023 27.40 15.85 25.52
C ASP A 1023 28.08 16.65 26.65
N GLU A 1024 28.92 17.63 26.31
CA GLU A 1024 29.56 18.55 27.28
C GLU A 1024 28.54 19.49 27.95
N GLU A 1025 27.53 19.96 27.21
CA GLU A 1025 26.43 20.79 27.76
C GLU A 1025 25.59 19.99 28.76
N ILE A 1026 25.24 18.74 28.42
CA ILE A 1026 24.50 17.83 29.29
C ILE A 1026 25.32 17.52 30.55
N SER A 1027 26.59 17.15 30.37
CA SER A 1027 27.51 16.77 31.45
C SER A 1027 27.70 17.90 32.47
N TYR A 1028 27.83 19.15 32.00
CA TYR A 1028 28.03 20.33 32.85
C TYR A 1028 26.88 20.55 33.84
N TYR A 1029 25.65 20.62 33.35
CA TYR A 1029 24.48 20.83 34.23
C TYR A 1029 24.18 19.59 35.08
N THR A 1030 24.38 18.39 34.54
CA THR A 1030 24.20 17.13 35.26
C THR A 1030 25.14 17.03 36.47
N ALA A 1031 26.42 17.36 36.29
CA ALA A 1031 27.40 17.36 37.37
C ALA A 1031 27.10 18.42 38.45
N ASP A 1032 26.57 19.60 38.08
CA ASP A 1032 26.22 20.63 39.06
C ASP A 1032 24.93 20.31 39.85
N LEU A 1033 23.94 19.68 39.21
CA LEU A 1033 22.69 19.25 39.84
C LEU A 1033 22.92 18.04 40.77
N LEU A 1034 23.64 17.01 40.33
CA LEU A 1034 24.00 15.85 41.16
C LEU A 1034 24.85 16.25 42.37
N ALA A 1035 25.77 17.20 42.19
CA ALA A 1035 26.62 17.73 43.26
C ALA A 1035 25.90 18.76 44.16
N LYS A 1036 24.61 19.06 43.93
CA LYS A 1036 23.81 20.04 44.68
C LYS A 1036 24.45 21.44 44.73
N LYS A 1037 25.21 21.81 43.69
CA LYS A 1037 25.80 23.16 43.54
C LYS A 1037 24.81 24.15 42.92
N LYS A 1038 23.83 23.62 42.17
CA LYS A 1038 22.71 24.34 41.59
C LYS A 1038 21.45 23.52 41.82
N THR A 1039 20.33 24.22 41.93
CA THR A 1039 18.98 23.67 42.03
C THR A 1039 18.27 23.66 40.68
N GLY A 1040 17.20 22.88 40.56
CA GLY A 1040 16.35 22.84 39.37
C GLY A 1040 15.79 24.21 38.97
N ALA A 1041 15.40 25.02 39.96
CA ALA A 1041 14.96 26.41 39.75
C ALA A 1041 16.08 27.33 39.21
N GLU A 1042 17.32 27.21 39.71
CA GLU A 1042 18.45 28.04 39.24
C GLU A 1042 18.89 27.64 37.82
N VAL A 1043 18.96 26.34 37.52
CA VAL A 1043 19.23 25.87 36.16
C VAL A 1043 18.09 26.27 35.23
N GLY A 1044 16.83 26.04 35.62
CA GLY A 1044 15.65 26.43 34.86
C GLY A 1044 15.62 27.92 34.54
N ALA A 1045 15.95 28.78 35.51
CA ALA A 1045 16.05 30.22 35.32
C ALA A 1045 17.17 30.60 34.34
N GLY A 1046 18.31 29.92 34.43
CA GLY A 1046 19.43 30.09 33.50
C GLY A 1046 19.06 29.82 32.04
N PHE A 1047 18.10 28.93 31.78
CA PHE A 1047 17.56 28.68 30.44
C PHE A 1047 16.44 29.67 30.09
N VAL A 1048 15.42 29.81 30.95
CA VAL A 1048 14.20 30.62 30.71
C VAL A 1048 14.47 32.13 30.66
N PHE A 1049 15.59 32.60 31.21
CA PHE A 1049 16.05 33.98 31.08
C PHE A 1049 17.39 34.11 30.34
N SER A 1050 17.78 33.08 29.58
CA SER A 1050 18.91 33.16 28.65
C SER A 1050 18.60 34.09 27.48
N LEU A 1051 19.63 34.70 26.90
CA LEU A 1051 19.51 35.48 25.66
C LEU A 1051 18.99 34.62 24.50
N GLU A 1052 19.39 33.34 24.46
CA GLU A 1052 18.93 32.35 23.48
C GLU A 1052 17.40 32.17 23.54
N PHE A 1053 16.83 32.09 24.75
CA PHE A 1053 15.40 32.00 24.94
C PHE A 1053 14.66 33.32 24.71
N THR A 1054 15.15 34.45 25.23
CA THR A 1054 14.44 35.73 25.09
C THR A 1054 14.35 36.19 23.64
N ASN A 1055 15.36 35.86 22.83
CA ASN A 1055 15.37 36.14 21.39
C ASN A 1055 14.36 35.30 20.58
N ARG A 1056 13.66 34.33 21.19
CA ARG A 1056 12.53 33.62 20.57
C ARG A 1056 11.24 34.46 20.51
N GLU A 1057 11.19 35.60 21.20
CA GLU A 1057 10.06 36.55 21.23
C GLU A 1057 8.67 35.91 21.48
N LEU A 1058 8.64 34.80 22.25
CA LEU A 1058 7.43 33.99 22.44
C LEU A 1058 6.25 34.82 22.99
N SER A 1059 5.04 34.52 22.53
CA SER A 1059 3.79 35.04 23.11
C SER A 1059 3.58 34.57 24.55
N ASN A 1060 2.67 35.19 25.30
CA ASN A 1060 2.39 34.79 26.69
C ASN A 1060 1.87 33.35 26.77
N THR A 1061 1.01 32.91 25.85
CA THR A 1061 0.57 31.51 25.73
C THR A 1061 1.74 30.56 25.46
N ALA A 1062 2.58 30.85 24.46
CA ALA A 1062 3.70 29.98 24.09
C ALA A 1062 4.77 29.91 25.20
N TYR A 1063 4.96 31.00 25.94
CA TYR A 1063 5.81 31.03 27.14
C TYR A 1063 5.29 30.10 28.23
N VAL A 1064 3.98 30.17 28.55
CA VAL A 1064 3.36 29.32 29.58
C VAL A 1064 3.36 27.84 29.17
N GLU A 1065 3.13 27.52 27.90
CA GLU A 1065 3.17 26.12 27.41
C GLU A 1065 4.58 25.52 27.55
N VAL A 1066 5.63 26.28 27.19
CA VAL A 1066 7.03 25.86 27.42
C VAL A 1066 7.27 25.58 28.91
N LEU A 1067 6.70 26.37 29.83
CA LEU A 1067 6.84 26.10 31.26
C LEU A 1067 6.11 24.83 31.70
N TYR A 1068 4.94 24.52 31.14
CA TYR A 1068 4.24 23.25 31.39
C TYR A 1068 5.04 22.04 30.86
N GLU A 1069 5.43 22.04 29.59
CA GLU A 1069 6.18 20.92 29.00
C GLU A 1069 7.54 20.72 29.71
N THR A 1070 8.20 21.80 30.13
CA THR A 1070 9.52 21.73 30.79
C THR A 1070 9.44 21.38 32.28
N PHE A 1071 8.60 22.07 33.06
CA PHE A 1071 8.61 22.00 34.52
C PHE A 1071 7.45 21.20 35.12
N MET A 1072 6.38 20.92 34.36
CA MET A 1072 5.34 19.97 34.74
C MET A 1072 5.43 18.64 33.97
N ASN A 1073 6.28 18.55 32.94
CA ASN A 1073 6.48 17.34 32.11
C ASN A 1073 5.15 16.83 31.48
N ARG A 1074 4.25 17.76 31.16
CA ARG A 1074 2.94 17.53 30.53
C ARG A 1074 2.52 18.77 29.75
N ALA A 1075 1.51 18.63 28.89
CA ALA A 1075 0.81 19.77 28.31
C ALA A 1075 0.05 20.57 29.40
N SER A 1076 -0.25 21.82 29.08
CA SER A 1076 -1.03 22.70 29.95
C SER A 1076 -2.47 22.22 30.16
N ASP A 1077 -3.01 22.55 31.33
CA ASP A 1077 -4.43 22.44 31.62
C ASP A 1077 -5.13 23.79 31.31
N PRO A 1078 -6.37 23.81 30.78
CA PRO A 1078 -7.00 25.05 30.30
C PRO A 1078 -7.14 26.14 31.38
N ASP A 1079 -7.49 25.75 32.61
CA ASP A 1079 -7.73 26.70 33.70
C ASP A 1079 -6.42 27.32 34.22
N GLY A 1080 -5.37 26.53 34.41
CA GLY A 1080 -4.04 27.02 34.79
C GLY A 1080 -3.37 27.83 33.68
N MET A 1081 -3.51 27.43 32.41
CA MET A 1081 -3.10 28.24 31.26
C MET A 1081 -3.80 29.60 31.25
N ALA A 1082 -5.13 29.63 31.40
CA ALA A 1082 -5.90 30.87 31.45
C ALA A 1082 -5.51 31.76 32.64
N TYR A 1083 -5.25 31.17 33.82
CA TYR A 1083 -4.74 31.89 34.99
C TYR A 1083 -3.40 32.57 34.73
N TRP A 1084 -2.40 31.83 34.22
CA TRP A 1084 -1.07 32.38 33.98
C TRP A 1084 -1.04 33.41 32.84
N ILE A 1085 -1.82 33.22 31.76
CA ILE A 1085 -2.02 34.24 30.73
C ILE A 1085 -2.64 35.51 31.34
N THR A 1086 -3.70 35.38 32.15
CA THR A 1086 -4.38 36.54 32.77
C THR A 1086 -3.42 37.38 33.62
N MET A 1087 -2.47 36.75 34.32
CA MET A 1087 -1.45 37.45 35.10
C MET A 1087 -0.50 38.25 34.19
N LEU A 1088 0.03 37.62 33.14
CA LEU A 1088 0.95 38.25 32.18
C LEU A 1088 0.30 39.40 31.40
N ASP A 1089 -0.93 39.20 30.93
CA ASP A 1089 -1.70 40.18 30.14
C ASP A 1089 -2.18 41.38 30.98
N ASN A 1090 -2.06 41.29 32.32
CA ASN A 1090 -2.28 42.39 33.26
C ASN A 1090 -0.98 42.85 33.93
N GLY A 1091 0.18 42.61 33.29
CA GLY A 1091 1.46 43.27 33.61
C GLY A 1091 2.36 42.60 34.65
N VAL A 1092 1.91 41.50 35.27
CA VAL A 1092 2.74 40.67 36.16
C VAL A 1092 3.87 40.02 35.34
N SER A 1093 5.08 39.90 35.88
CA SER A 1093 6.23 39.51 35.04
C SER A 1093 6.27 38.01 34.72
N ARG A 1094 7.01 37.67 33.66
CA ARG A 1094 7.40 36.29 33.34
C ARG A 1094 8.21 35.61 34.44
N ALA A 1095 8.94 36.38 35.25
CA ALA A 1095 9.68 35.87 36.39
C ALA A 1095 8.76 35.44 37.55
N PHE A 1096 7.67 36.17 37.78
CA PHE A 1096 6.63 35.75 38.73
C PHE A 1096 5.97 34.44 38.28
N VAL A 1097 5.60 34.33 37.00
CA VAL A 1097 5.01 33.09 36.46
C VAL A 1097 6.01 31.94 36.56
N PHE A 1098 7.27 32.13 36.16
CA PHE A 1098 8.32 31.12 36.29
C PHE A 1098 8.46 30.61 37.74
N LYS A 1099 8.50 31.52 38.73
CA LYS A 1099 8.50 31.17 40.16
C LYS A 1099 7.28 30.31 40.53
N GLY A 1100 6.10 30.65 40.02
CA GLY A 1100 4.88 29.86 40.22
C GLY A 1100 4.99 28.41 39.75
N PHE A 1101 5.73 28.15 38.67
CA PHE A 1101 6.05 26.80 38.21
C PHE A 1101 7.14 26.17 39.09
N VAL A 1102 8.30 26.81 39.26
CA VAL A 1102 9.44 26.19 39.96
C VAL A 1102 9.30 26.11 41.49
N GLU A 1103 8.21 26.63 42.05
CA GLU A 1103 7.84 26.49 43.46
C GLU A 1103 6.52 25.73 43.68
N SER A 1104 5.99 25.10 42.63
CA SER A 1104 4.81 24.24 42.75
C SER A 1104 5.10 22.90 43.43
N VAL A 1105 4.07 22.28 44.01
CA VAL A 1105 4.14 20.91 44.56
C VAL A 1105 4.38 19.88 43.45
N GLU A 1106 3.84 20.11 42.26
CA GLU A 1106 4.02 19.25 41.09
C GLU A 1106 5.49 19.23 40.64
N TYR A 1107 6.13 20.41 40.52
CA TYR A 1107 7.55 20.47 40.21
C TYR A 1107 8.45 19.95 41.35
N THR A 1108 7.97 19.98 42.61
CA THR A 1108 8.65 19.32 43.73
C THR A 1108 8.73 17.80 43.49
N GLY A 1109 7.60 17.15 43.21
CA GLY A 1109 7.57 15.71 42.90
C GLY A 1109 8.37 15.33 41.65
N ILE A 1110 8.44 16.23 40.66
CA ILE A 1110 9.30 16.06 39.47
C ILE A 1110 10.78 16.15 39.84
N CYS A 1111 11.18 17.13 40.66
CA CYS A 1111 12.55 17.23 41.16
C CYS A 1111 12.96 16.00 41.99
N ASP A 1112 12.06 15.52 42.87
CA ASP A 1112 12.27 14.31 43.67
C ASP A 1112 12.43 13.06 42.78
N THR A 1113 11.63 12.95 41.70
CA THR A 1113 11.73 11.86 40.70
C THR A 1113 13.09 11.85 40.00
N TYR A 1114 13.66 13.03 39.71
CA TYR A 1114 14.99 13.20 39.13
C TYR A 1114 16.14 13.22 40.15
N GLY A 1115 15.85 13.24 41.46
CA GLY A 1115 16.85 13.30 42.53
C GLY A 1115 17.54 14.66 42.70
N ILE A 1116 16.99 15.73 42.13
CA ILE A 1116 17.56 17.09 42.17
C ILE A 1116 16.90 17.95 43.25
N GLU A 1117 17.61 18.95 43.77
CA GLU A 1117 17.01 19.91 44.70
C GLU A 1117 16.19 20.95 43.93
N ARG A 1118 14.93 21.16 44.31
CA ARG A 1118 14.01 22.08 43.61
C ARG A 1118 14.49 23.53 43.61
N GLY A 1119 14.96 24.03 44.76
CA GLY A 1119 15.42 25.42 44.93
C GLY A 1119 14.31 26.45 45.10
N SER A 1120 14.50 27.65 44.59
CA SER A 1120 13.55 28.77 44.62
C SER A 1120 13.97 29.85 43.62
N TYR A 1121 13.04 30.70 43.18
CA TYR A 1121 13.35 31.88 42.37
C TYR A 1121 13.06 33.19 43.14
N VAL A 1122 14.00 34.13 43.13
CA VAL A 1122 13.89 35.41 43.85
C VAL A 1122 13.38 36.50 42.92
N LEU A 1123 12.26 37.13 43.30
CA LEU A 1123 11.67 38.25 42.58
C LEU A 1123 12.30 39.56 43.07
N THR A 1124 12.80 40.36 42.13
CA THR A 1124 13.53 41.61 42.41
C THR A 1124 12.72 42.86 42.05
N GLU A 1125 11.72 42.73 41.17
CA GLU A 1125 10.86 43.82 40.72
C GLU A 1125 9.70 44.08 41.70
N ALA A 1126 9.40 45.36 41.98
CA ALA A 1126 8.32 45.76 42.89
C ALA A 1126 6.94 45.27 42.42
N ARG A 1127 6.71 45.21 41.10
CA ARG A 1127 5.45 44.71 40.52
C ARG A 1127 5.19 43.22 40.79
N ASP A 1128 6.23 42.44 41.10
CA ASP A 1128 6.09 41.00 41.35
C ASP A 1128 5.91 40.67 42.83
N GLN A 1129 6.09 41.65 43.73
CA GLN A 1129 5.87 41.48 45.18
C GLN A 1129 4.38 41.40 45.54
N ASN A 1130 3.51 41.97 44.70
CA ASN A 1130 2.05 41.92 44.86
C ASN A 1130 1.37 41.95 43.48
N PRO A 1131 1.04 40.79 42.89
CA PRO A 1131 0.52 40.73 41.52
C PRO A 1131 -0.86 41.39 41.42
N GLN A 1132 -1.72 41.30 42.43
CA GLN A 1132 -3.06 41.89 42.39
C GLN A 1132 -3.02 43.43 42.40
N LEU A 1133 -2.08 44.00 43.18
CA LEU A 1133 -1.76 45.43 43.11
C LEU A 1133 -1.25 45.81 41.72
N THR A 1134 -0.37 45.02 41.11
CA THR A 1134 0.13 45.26 39.75
C THR A 1134 -0.98 45.21 38.71
N MET A 1135 -1.90 44.25 38.78
CA MET A 1135 -3.08 44.20 37.92
C MET A 1135 -3.98 45.44 38.11
N PHE A 1136 -4.07 45.99 39.32
CA PHE A 1136 -4.77 47.24 39.57
C PHE A 1136 -4.04 48.46 38.99
N VAL A 1137 -2.72 48.58 39.16
CA VAL A 1137 -1.91 49.64 38.55
C VAL A 1137 -1.97 49.55 37.02
N TYR A 1138 -1.87 48.35 36.45
CA TYR A 1138 -2.03 48.08 35.01
C TYR A 1138 -3.39 48.61 34.51
N ARG A 1139 -4.46 48.30 35.24
CA ARG A 1139 -5.83 48.76 34.98
C ARG A 1139 -5.97 50.29 35.08
N LEU A 1140 -5.16 51.00 35.88
CA LEU A 1140 -5.12 52.47 35.84
C LEU A 1140 -4.64 52.97 34.47
N TYR A 1141 -3.55 52.40 33.94
CA TYR A 1141 -3.06 52.76 32.60
C TYR A 1141 -4.04 52.35 31.49
N ASP A 1142 -4.46 51.09 31.48
CA ASP A 1142 -5.31 50.53 30.43
C ASP A 1142 -6.72 51.15 30.42
N ARG A 1143 -7.40 51.26 31.56
CA ARG A 1143 -8.77 51.79 31.60
C ARG A 1143 -8.80 53.32 31.72
N ALA A 1144 -8.03 53.91 32.64
CA ALA A 1144 -8.08 55.36 32.85
C ALA A 1144 -7.28 56.15 31.80
N LEU A 1145 -6.13 55.68 31.31
CA LEU A 1145 -5.38 56.37 30.24
C LEU A 1145 -5.68 55.81 28.83
N GLY A 1146 -6.11 54.56 28.70
CA GLY A 1146 -6.43 53.93 27.42
C GLY A 1146 -5.22 53.28 26.73
N ARG A 1147 -4.17 52.91 27.49
CA ARG A 1147 -2.93 52.34 26.95
C ARG A 1147 -2.30 51.28 27.85
N ILE A 1148 -1.49 50.41 27.25
CA ILE A 1148 -0.63 49.47 27.99
C ILE A 1148 0.47 50.28 28.73
N PRO A 1149 0.79 49.94 30.00
CA PRO A 1149 1.84 50.59 30.77
C PRO A 1149 3.25 50.21 30.35
N GLU A 1150 4.20 51.12 30.60
CA GLU A 1150 5.62 50.80 30.63
C GLU A 1150 5.96 49.95 31.88
N THR A 1151 6.89 48.99 31.74
CA THR A 1151 7.36 48.18 32.88
C THR A 1151 7.95 49.04 34.02
N GLN A 1152 8.55 50.19 33.70
CA GLN A 1152 9.02 51.14 34.72
C GLN A 1152 7.87 51.84 35.45
N GLY A 1153 6.76 52.15 34.75
CA GLY A 1153 5.56 52.75 35.32
C GLY A 1153 4.83 51.82 36.30
N LEU A 1154 4.68 50.54 35.91
CA LEU A 1154 4.17 49.49 36.81
C LEU A 1154 5.00 49.38 38.09
N ASN A 1155 6.32 49.26 37.95
CA ASN A 1155 7.22 49.11 39.09
C ASN A 1155 7.21 50.34 40.01
N TYR A 1156 7.24 51.55 39.45
CA TYR A 1156 7.17 52.79 40.23
C TYR A 1156 5.90 52.87 41.08
N TYR A 1157 4.72 52.71 40.47
CA TYR A 1157 3.45 52.81 41.20
C TYR A 1157 3.24 51.64 42.18
N ALA A 1158 3.72 50.43 41.86
CA ALA A 1158 3.75 49.32 42.81
C ALA A 1158 4.64 49.63 44.02
N GLU A 1159 5.85 50.17 43.82
CA GLU A 1159 6.77 50.51 44.91
C GLU A 1159 6.23 51.63 45.81
N GLU A 1160 5.72 52.73 45.23
CA GLU A 1160 5.14 53.85 45.99
C GLU A 1160 3.97 53.41 46.89
N ILE A 1161 3.15 52.45 46.43
CA ILE A 1161 2.02 51.92 47.19
C ILE A 1161 2.47 50.90 48.24
N LEU A 1162 3.38 49.97 47.90
CA LEU A 1162 3.91 48.97 48.84
C LEU A 1162 4.72 49.62 49.98
N ALA A 1163 5.49 50.67 49.67
CA ALA A 1163 6.19 51.49 50.64
C ALA A 1163 5.26 52.45 51.42
N LYS A 1164 3.95 52.44 51.13
CA LYS A 1164 2.91 53.28 51.74
C LYS A 1164 3.19 54.80 51.63
N ARG A 1165 3.92 55.20 50.59
CA ARG A 1165 4.22 56.61 50.25
C ARG A 1165 3.02 57.29 49.58
N ILE A 1166 2.24 56.52 48.81
CA ILE A 1166 0.89 56.89 48.35
C ILE A 1166 -0.10 55.75 48.62
N THR A 1167 -1.39 56.08 48.72
CA THR A 1167 -2.47 55.09 48.74
C THR A 1167 -2.92 54.72 47.32
N PRO A 1168 -3.59 53.56 47.10
CA PRO A 1168 -4.24 53.24 45.84
C PRO A 1168 -5.24 54.31 45.34
N VAL A 1169 -5.88 55.05 46.27
CA VAL A 1169 -6.76 56.19 45.94
C VAL A 1169 -5.95 57.34 45.35
N GLN A 1170 -4.84 57.73 45.99
CA GLN A 1170 -3.95 58.78 45.48
C GLN A 1170 -3.30 58.39 44.15
N ALA A 1171 -2.96 57.10 43.97
CA ALA A 1171 -2.53 56.57 42.68
C ALA A 1171 -3.62 56.78 41.62
N SER A 1172 -4.88 56.36 41.85
CA SER A 1172 -5.98 56.66 40.92
C SER A 1172 -6.13 58.16 40.65
N GLN A 1173 -6.08 59.01 41.68
CA GLN A 1173 -6.20 60.47 41.51
C GLN A 1173 -5.09 61.04 40.62
N ASN A 1174 -3.83 60.59 40.77
CA ASN A 1174 -2.72 61.00 39.90
C ASN A 1174 -2.99 60.68 38.41
N PHE A 1175 -3.69 59.58 38.11
CA PHE A 1175 -4.08 59.22 36.74
C PHE A 1175 -5.26 60.07 36.26
N PHE A 1176 -6.40 60.04 36.97
CA PHE A 1176 -7.62 60.76 36.57
C PHE A 1176 -7.47 62.29 36.56
N PHE A 1177 -6.49 62.84 37.29
CA PHE A 1177 -6.15 64.26 37.31
C PHE A 1177 -4.81 64.57 36.62
N SER A 1178 -4.28 63.65 35.82
CA SER A 1178 -3.22 63.94 34.86
C SER A 1178 -3.77 64.72 33.66
N ASP A 1179 -2.92 65.50 32.99
CA ASP A 1179 -3.29 66.13 31.72
C ASP A 1179 -3.45 65.10 30.60
N GLU A 1180 -2.75 63.96 30.69
CA GLU A 1180 -2.95 62.80 29.81
C GLU A 1180 -4.42 62.32 29.85
N PHE A 1181 -5.00 62.19 31.04
CA PHE A 1181 -6.43 61.86 31.20
C PHE A 1181 -7.35 62.99 30.72
N ARG A 1182 -7.08 64.26 31.11
CA ARG A 1182 -7.93 65.40 30.72
C ARG A 1182 -8.03 65.52 29.19
N ASN A 1183 -6.92 65.33 28.49
CA ASN A 1183 -6.84 65.43 27.03
C ASN A 1183 -7.66 64.34 26.30
N ARG A 1184 -8.13 63.28 26.98
CA ARG A 1184 -9.09 62.31 26.43
C ARG A 1184 -10.47 62.92 26.18
N ASN A 1185 -10.80 64.07 26.78
CA ASN A 1185 -12.07 64.79 26.61
C ASN A 1185 -13.34 63.92 26.74
N LEU A 1186 -13.33 62.95 27.67
CA LEU A 1186 -14.43 61.99 27.85
C LEU A 1186 -15.75 62.69 28.23
N SER A 1187 -16.86 62.14 27.74
CA SER A 1187 -18.21 62.48 28.21
C SER A 1187 -18.36 62.14 29.70
N ASP A 1188 -19.38 62.69 30.37
CA ASP A 1188 -19.67 62.34 31.77
C ASP A 1188 -20.05 60.86 31.92
N GLU A 1189 -20.78 60.32 30.94
CA GLU A 1189 -21.14 58.91 30.86
C GLU A 1189 -19.89 58.02 30.75
N ASP A 1190 -19.00 58.31 29.79
CA ASP A 1190 -17.79 57.51 29.57
C ASP A 1190 -16.77 57.69 30.70
N TYR A 1191 -16.76 58.84 31.37
CA TYR A 1191 -16.01 59.05 32.61
C TYR A 1191 -16.50 58.11 33.72
N ILE A 1192 -17.81 58.00 33.95
CA ILE A 1192 -18.38 57.09 34.95
C ILE A 1192 -18.14 55.62 34.57
N LYS A 1193 -18.33 55.23 33.30
CA LYS A 1193 -17.95 53.88 32.81
C LYS A 1193 -16.48 53.57 33.07
N THR A 1194 -15.60 54.56 32.85
CA THR A 1194 -14.17 54.43 33.14
C THR A 1194 -13.90 54.25 34.63
N LEU A 1195 -14.60 54.96 35.52
CA LEU A 1195 -14.51 54.75 36.98
C LEU A 1195 -14.91 53.32 37.38
N TYR A 1196 -16.02 52.78 36.86
CA TYR A 1196 -16.41 51.38 37.10
C TYR A 1196 -15.33 50.39 36.67
N ARG A 1197 -14.88 50.48 35.40
CA ARG A 1197 -13.85 49.61 34.83
C ARG A 1197 -12.53 49.69 35.58
N THR A 1198 -12.20 50.85 36.15
CA THR A 1198 -10.92 51.09 36.83
C THR A 1198 -10.96 50.69 38.30
N PHE A 1199 -11.89 51.24 39.09
CA PHE A 1199 -11.97 50.98 40.53
C PHE A 1199 -12.56 49.58 40.80
N MET A 1200 -13.71 49.25 40.20
CA MET A 1200 -14.42 48.00 40.51
C MET A 1200 -13.93 46.81 39.67
N GLY A 1201 -13.24 47.07 38.55
CA GLY A 1201 -12.71 46.01 37.67
C GLY A 1201 -13.76 45.26 36.86
N ARG A 1202 -14.97 45.80 36.78
CA ARG A 1202 -16.13 45.27 36.06
C ARG A 1202 -16.76 46.38 35.23
N GLU A 1203 -17.70 45.99 34.36
CA GLU A 1203 -18.60 46.97 33.74
C GLU A 1203 -19.52 47.63 34.77
N PHE A 1204 -20.04 48.79 34.38
CA PHE A 1204 -21.08 49.50 35.08
C PHE A 1204 -22.37 48.69 35.11
N ASP A 1205 -23.08 48.76 36.23
CA ASP A 1205 -24.50 48.46 36.28
C ASP A 1205 -25.30 49.68 35.80
N GLN A 1206 -26.40 49.45 35.07
CA GLN A 1206 -27.15 50.53 34.41
C GLN A 1206 -27.75 51.52 35.42
N ASP A 1207 -28.26 51.02 36.55
CA ASP A 1207 -28.87 51.83 37.60
C ASP A 1207 -27.84 52.73 38.28
N GLY A 1208 -26.65 52.23 38.58
CA GLY A 1208 -25.56 53.01 39.16
C GLY A 1208 -24.95 54.02 38.19
N LEU A 1209 -24.84 53.70 36.90
CA LEU A 1209 -24.47 54.68 35.87
C LEU A 1209 -25.48 55.85 35.83
N LEU A 1210 -26.78 55.55 35.80
CA LEU A 1210 -27.84 56.56 35.81
C LEU A 1210 -27.85 57.39 37.11
N TYR A 1211 -27.63 56.75 38.27
CA TYR A 1211 -27.48 57.43 39.56
C TYR A 1211 -26.32 58.44 39.58
N HIS A 1212 -25.17 58.05 39.03
CA HIS A 1212 -24.00 58.95 38.97
C HIS A 1212 -24.16 60.06 37.92
N LEU A 1213 -24.81 59.80 36.78
CA LEU A 1213 -25.16 60.82 35.78
C LEU A 1213 -26.11 61.87 36.36
N ALA A 1214 -27.21 61.45 37.01
CA ALA A 1214 -28.17 62.36 37.62
C ALA A 1214 -27.54 63.25 38.72
N ARG A 1215 -26.48 62.77 39.40
CA ARG A 1215 -25.69 63.61 40.31
C ARG A 1215 -24.85 64.66 39.57
N MET A 1216 -24.25 64.33 38.43
CA MET A 1216 -23.51 65.31 37.62
C MET A 1216 -24.44 66.37 37.01
N GLU A 1217 -25.63 65.98 36.53
CA GLU A 1217 -26.67 66.93 36.09
C GLU A 1217 -27.11 67.87 37.23
N ALA A 1218 -27.15 67.37 38.47
CA ALA A 1218 -27.39 68.17 39.68
C ALA A 1218 -26.19 69.02 40.13
N GLY A 1219 -25.09 69.06 39.37
CA GLY A 1219 -23.91 69.90 39.62
C GLY A 1219 -22.80 69.28 40.47
N VAL A 1220 -22.87 67.97 40.76
CA VAL A 1220 -21.79 67.26 41.49
C VAL A 1220 -20.56 67.11 40.58
N SER A 1221 -19.37 67.45 41.09
CA SER A 1221 -18.15 67.45 40.29
C SER A 1221 -17.65 66.04 39.96
N ARG A 1222 -16.92 65.90 38.84
CA ARG A 1222 -16.22 64.65 38.48
C ARG A 1222 -15.29 64.14 39.58
N GLU A 1223 -14.62 65.06 40.29
CA GLU A 1223 -13.78 64.74 41.46
C GLU A 1223 -14.59 64.15 42.62
N GLU A 1224 -15.75 64.72 42.97
CA GLU A 1224 -16.61 64.19 44.04
C GLU A 1224 -17.21 62.83 43.65
N ILE A 1225 -17.54 62.61 42.37
CA ILE A 1225 -17.97 61.30 41.89
C ILE A 1225 -16.82 60.28 41.99
N LEU A 1226 -15.60 60.61 41.54
CA LEU A 1226 -14.42 59.74 41.70
C LEU A 1226 -14.17 59.40 43.17
N LEU A 1227 -14.26 60.37 44.08
CA LEU A 1227 -14.13 60.16 45.52
C LEU A 1227 -15.24 59.25 46.07
N GLY A 1228 -16.43 59.26 45.47
CA GLY A 1228 -17.51 58.30 45.75
C GLY A 1228 -17.17 56.86 45.37
N PHE A 1229 -16.51 56.64 44.22
CA PHE A 1229 -16.00 55.32 43.83
C PHE A 1229 -14.83 54.88 44.73
N ALA A 1230 -13.89 55.78 44.99
CA ALA A 1230 -12.73 55.54 45.86
C ALA A 1230 -13.11 55.28 47.33
N GLY A 1231 -14.21 55.85 47.81
CA GLY A 1231 -14.75 55.63 49.15
C GLY A 1231 -15.74 54.46 49.25
N SER A 1232 -15.99 53.70 48.17
CA SER A 1232 -17.03 52.68 48.18
C SER A 1232 -16.62 51.44 48.98
N PRO A 1233 -17.59 50.69 49.58
CA PRO A 1233 -17.32 49.40 50.21
C PRO A 1233 -16.76 48.35 49.24
N GLU A 1234 -17.17 48.40 47.97
CA GLU A 1234 -16.72 47.50 46.91
C GLU A 1234 -15.22 47.71 46.63
N PHE A 1235 -14.81 48.95 46.36
CA PHE A 1235 -13.39 49.28 46.16
C PHE A 1235 -12.56 49.06 47.43
N SER A 1236 -13.11 49.38 48.61
CA SER A 1236 -12.47 49.09 49.89
C SER A 1236 -12.20 47.60 50.10
N ASN A 1237 -13.03 46.71 49.57
CA ASN A 1237 -12.83 45.27 49.66
C ASN A 1237 -11.84 44.77 48.59
N ILE A 1238 -11.83 45.38 47.40
CA ILE A 1238 -10.81 45.12 46.37
C ILE A 1238 -9.41 45.47 46.90
N ILE A 1239 -9.22 46.66 47.49
CA ILE A 1239 -7.92 47.06 48.07
C ILE A 1239 -7.49 46.14 49.23
N LYS A 1240 -8.42 45.76 50.12
CA LYS A 1240 -8.13 44.76 51.17
C LYS A 1240 -7.70 43.41 50.61
N SER A 1241 -8.23 43.00 49.45
CA SER A 1241 -7.81 41.73 48.81
C SER A 1241 -6.34 41.75 48.41
N PHE A 1242 -5.75 42.94 48.19
CA PHE A 1242 -4.32 43.12 47.92
C PHE A 1242 -3.47 43.18 49.20
N GLY A 1243 -4.07 43.08 50.40
CA GLY A 1243 -3.37 43.13 51.69
C GLY A 1243 -2.88 44.51 52.14
N LEU A 1244 -3.52 45.59 51.67
CA LEU A 1244 -3.11 46.99 51.91
C LEU A 1244 -3.88 47.71 53.04
#